data_AF-A0A151Z511-F1
#
_entry.id   AF-A0A151Z511-F1
#
_cell.length_a   1.000
_cell.length_b   1.000
_cell.length_c   1.000
_cell.angle_alpha   90.00
_cell.angle_beta   90.00
_cell.angle_gamma   90.00
#
_symmetry.space_group_name_H-M   'P 1'
#
loop_
_entity.id
_entity.type
_entity.pdbx_description
1 polymer ?
#
loop_
_entity_poly.entity_id
_entity_poly.type
_entity_poly.pdbx_seq_one_letter_code
_entity_poly.pdbx_strand_id
1 'polypeptide(L)'
;MKKLNVQDNKETDKLYTTSIDALKSLYRNKIKPLEALTRFGEFHSPSLSDSDIDAKPMVLLIGQYSTGKTSFIQYLLERDFPGLTIGPEPTTDRFNAVMYGPDDRIIPGNTVCVQEDKPFKALARYGTAFMNKFQCSHCNSPILEKLSFIDTPGVLSGEKQRIGRSYDFPAIVSWFAERSDMILLLFDAHKLDISDEFKLAIESLKGHDDKIKIVLNKADKISAQQLLRVYGSLLWSLGRVIPTPEVMRVYLGSFWNQTPLQNPETEKLLHDEMVDLIKELLLLPKNAAVRKVNDLVKRARAAKVHAIILGHLKNEMPAVFGKESKQAELIKNLDQEFTKIERMYNLPAGDFPNVDKYRQILKVHDFSKFPKLNPKMIESIDEVLAYDFPELLNRFPVDGSHKPTQYELNPFAIDELDPSERWKLFESIDKPKYMQIFHSLEPQDGKITGAAAKPTLLTSGLPNDLLGRIWKLSDIDRDGRLDQDEFCLIMHLIQVKLQGYEIPDQLPTSLIPFTKRGGYLETEESNKGKKKSKSSSSSSSMSSTTTSTRTSHSGVEKKHRKPSLSTILRGSKDKESKTQPLSNSGEFMNIFFTVFFSLSLFETQLVDKMGKPNGIRTARKLRNHRRTQRWNDKTYKKAHFGTALKANPFGGASHASGIVIQRLGIEAKQPNSAIRKCVRVQLKKNGKKITAFVPNDGCLNYIQENDKVLVAGFGRSGHAVGDIPGCRFKIVKVSSVALIAIYRGLKDKPNV
;
A
#
# COMPACT_ATOMS: atom_id res chain seq x y z
N MET A 1 12.61 -14.57 -20.28
CA MET A 1 12.79 -13.32 -21.08
C MET A 1 12.46 -13.38 -22.58
N LYS A 2 12.58 -14.53 -23.29
CA LYS A 2 12.10 -14.68 -24.69
C LYS A 2 10.61 -14.39 -24.91
N LYS A 3 9.82 -14.27 -23.82
CA LYS A 3 8.37 -14.01 -23.83
C LYS A 3 7.97 -12.52 -23.74
N LEU A 4 8.89 -11.57 -23.52
CA LEU A 4 8.50 -10.18 -23.16
C LEU A 4 9.05 -9.07 -24.06
N ASN A 5 9.78 -9.40 -25.13
CA ASN A 5 10.13 -8.51 -26.25
C ASN A 5 10.48 -7.05 -25.85
N VAL A 6 11.35 -6.86 -24.85
CA VAL A 6 11.85 -5.54 -24.45
C VAL A 6 13.03 -5.19 -25.34
N GLN A 7 12.86 -4.21 -26.24
CA GLN A 7 13.96 -3.68 -27.05
C GLN A 7 14.91 -2.86 -26.16
N ASP A 8 16.20 -3.15 -26.22
CA ASP A 8 17.25 -2.35 -25.57
C ASP A 8 17.50 -1.07 -26.40
N ASN A 9 17.37 0.10 -25.77
CA ASN A 9 17.62 1.38 -26.42
C ASN A 9 18.97 1.95 -25.96
N LYS A 10 20.00 1.85 -26.81
CA LYS A 10 21.39 2.20 -26.46
C LYS A 10 21.60 3.68 -26.11
N GLU A 11 20.71 4.58 -26.55
CA GLU A 11 20.81 6.02 -26.24
C GLU A 11 20.39 6.32 -24.80
N THR A 12 19.37 5.63 -24.27
CA THR A 12 18.91 5.84 -22.89
C THR A 12 19.96 5.40 -21.86
N ASP A 13 20.73 4.36 -22.17
CA ASP A 13 21.79 3.87 -21.28
C ASP A 13 22.96 4.86 -21.17
N LYS A 14 23.35 5.51 -22.29
CA LYS A 14 24.42 6.53 -22.27
C LYS A 14 24.03 7.75 -21.44
N LEU A 15 22.81 8.26 -21.65
CA LEU A 15 22.29 9.39 -20.88
C LEU A 15 22.22 9.06 -19.38
N TYR A 16 21.77 7.83 -19.04
CA TYR A 16 21.75 7.34 -17.67
C TYR A 16 23.15 7.34 -17.02
N THR A 17 24.17 6.80 -17.70
CA THR A 17 25.55 6.81 -17.17
C THR A 17 26.04 8.23 -16.90
N THR A 18 25.85 9.16 -17.84
CA THR A 18 26.29 10.55 -17.67
C THR A 18 25.62 11.27 -16.50
N SER A 19 24.33 11.00 -16.26
CA SER A 19 23.59 11.59 -15.15
C SER A 19 23.98 10.99 -13.80
N ILE A 20 24.31 9.69 -13.74
CA ILE A 20 24.85 9.05 -12.53
C ILE A 20 26.25 9.59 -12.20
N ASP A 21 27.11 9.82 -13.18
CA ASP A 21 28.43 10.44 -12.96
C ASP A 21 28.32 11.86 -12.41
N ALA A 22 27.37 12.65 -12.93
CA ALA A 22 27.07 13.98 -12.41
C ALA A 22 26.57 13.92 -10.95
N LEU A 23 25.71 12.94 -10.63
CA LEU A 23 25.20 12.71 -9.29
C LEU A 23 26.31 12.31 -8.29
N LYS A 24 27.27 11.46 -8.70
CA LYS A 24 28.46 11.12 -7.92
C LYS A 24 29.31 12.35 -7.62
N SER A 25 29.57 13.17 -8.64
CA SER A 25 30.34 14.41 -8.50
C SER A 25 29.66 15.37 -7.51
N LEU A 26 28.35 15.55 -7.63
CA LEU A 26 27.54 16.38 -6.73
C LEU A 26 27.66 15.92 -5.28
N TYR A 27 27.44 14.62 -5.02
CA TYR A 27 27.55 14.06 -3.67
C TYR A 27 28.97 14.23 -3.10
N ARG A 28 30.00 13.86 -3.88
CA ARG A 28 31.40 13.91 -3.44
C ARG A 28 31.85 15.32 -3.08
N ASN A 29 31.44 16.32 -3.86
CA ASN A 29 31.96 17.68 -3.74
C ASN A 29 31.14 18.56 -2.80
N LYS A 30 29.82 18.34 -2.70
CA LYS A 30 28.92 19.24 -1.96
C LYS A 30 28.36 18.65 -0.68
N ILE A 31 28.00 17.36 -0.67
CA ILE A 31 27.32 16.71 0.47
C ILE A 31 28.31 16.00 1.41
N LYS A 32 29.18 15.15 0.85
CA LYS A 32 30.15 14.35 1.59
C LYS A 32 31.07 15.16 2.53
N PRO A 33 31.55 16.36 2.17
CA PRO A 33 32.36 17.17 3.09
C PRO A 33 31.61 17.55 4.37
N LEU A 34 30.31 17.86 4.28
CA LEU A 34 29.48 18.18 5.44
C LEU A 34 29.27 16.95 6.32
N GLU A 35 29.01 15.79 5.71
CA GLU A 35 28.88 14.53 6.44
C GLU A 35 30.15 14.16 7.21
N ALA A 36 31.32 14.32 6.57
CA ALA A 36 32.61 14.04 7.18
C ALA A 36 32.89 14.98 8.37
N LEU A 37 32.65 16.28 8.19
CA LEU A 37 32.84 17.29 9.24
C LEU A 37 31.97 17.01 10.47
N THR A 38 30.72 16.61 10.25
CA THR A 38 29.70 16.42 11.29
C THR A 38 29.62 14.98 11.81
N ARG A 39 30.51 14.10 11.35
CA ARG A 39 30.51 12.66 11.67
C ARG A 39 29.14 12.02 11.47
N PHE A 40 28.46 12.40 10.38
CA PHE A 40 27.10 11.97 10.09
C PHE A 40 26.91 10.45 10.17
N GLY A 41 27.91 9.68 9.73
CA GLY A 41 27.88 8.21 9.75
C GLY A 41 27.83 7.57 11.14
N GLU A 42 28.21 8.28 12.22
CA GLU A 42 28.10 7.79 13.61
C GLU A 42 26.66 7.89 14.14
N PHE A 43 25.89 8.85 13.62
CA PHE A 43 24.51 9.13 14.04
C PHE A 43 23.46 8.48 13.13
N HIS A 44 23.76 8.43 11.84
CA HIS A 44 22.87 8.00 10.77
C HIS A 44 23.50 6.83 9.99
N SER A 45 23.60 6.94 8.67
CA SER A 45 24.25 5.97 7.81
C SER A 45 25.56 6.53 7.25
N PRO A 46 26.62 5.71 7.13
CA PRO A 46 27.91 6.08 6.58
C PRO A 46 27.82 6.69 5.20
N SER A 47 28.84 7.47 4.89
CA SER A 47 28.99 8.10 3.60
C SER A 47 28.98 7.08 2.47
N LEU A 48 28.36 7.46 1.37
CA LEU A 48 28.22 6.64 0.18
C LEU A 48 29.55 6.54 -0.56
N SER A 49 29.86 5.35 -1.08
CA SER A 49 30.88 5.16 -2.09
C SER A 49 30.33 5.45 -3.48
N ASP A 50 31.22 5.58 -4.47
CA ASP A 50 30.81 5.63 -5.88
C ASP A 50 30.04 4.35 -6.26
N SER A 51 30.46 3.19 -5.75
CA SER A 51 29.77 1.91 -5.96
C SER A 51 28.37 1.86 -5.33
N ASP A 52 28.12 2.57 -4.22
CA ASP A 52 26.75 2.71 -3.67
C ASP A 52 25.85 3.50 -4.65
N ILE A 53 26.38 4.54 -5.30
CA ILE A 53 25.63 5.37 -6.24
C ILE A 53 25.50 4.69 -7.61
N ASP A 54 26.51 3.92 -8.04
CA ASP A 54 26.52 3.16 -9.31
C ASP A 54 25.72 1.86 -9.22
N ALA A 55 25.39 1.39 -8.01
CA ALA A 55 24.70 0.13 -7.79
C ALA A 55 23.43 -0.02 -8.66
N LYS A 56 23.24 -1.21 -9.23
CA LYS A 56 22.00 -1.54 -9.93
C LYS A 56 20.83 -1.54 -8.93
N PRO A 57 19.59 -1.32 -9.42
CA PRO A 57 18.42 -1.35 -8.56
C PRO A 57 18.36 -2.63 -7.72
N MET A 58 18.18 -2.50 -6.42
CA MET A 58 18.17 -3.63 -5.49
C MET A 58 16.76 -3.95 -5.00
N VAL A 59 16.40 -5.23 -5.07
CA VAL A 59 15.12 -5.76 -4.57
C VAL A 59 15.38 -6.61 -3.32
N LEU A 60 14.91 -6.13 -2.18
CA LEU A 60 15.08 -6.80 -0.89
C LEU A 60 13.88 -7.70 -0.58
N LEU A 61 14.12 -9.00 -0.37
CA LEU A 61 13.07 -9.94 -0.02
C LEU A 61 13.09 -10.22 1.48
N ILE A 62 12.00 -9.90 2.19
CA ILE A 62 11.85 -10.17 3.63
C ILE A 62 10.61 -11.02 3.85
N GLY A 63 10.71 -12.00 4.73
CA GLY A 63 9.59 -12.87 5.07
C GLY A 63 10.01 -13.97 6.02
N GLN A 64 9.03 -14.58 6.67
CA GLN A 64 9.27 -15.69 7.57
C GLN A 64 9.83 -16.93 6.88
N TYR A 65 10.17 -17.91 7.69
CA TYR A 65 10.64 -19.19 7.20
C TYR A 65 9.62 -19.86 6.27
N SER A 66 10.09 -20.47 5.18
CA SER A 66 9.26 -21.17 4.18
C SER A 66 8.27 -20.30 3.37
N THR A 67 8.32 -18.96 3.42
CA THR A 67 7.42 -18.11 2.59
C THR A 67 7.73 -18.10 1.10
N GLY A 68 8.86 -18.70 0.67
CA GLY A 68 9.23 -18.84 -0.74
C GLY A 68 10.08 -17.72 -1.32
N LYS A 69 10.89 -17.02 -0.50
CA LYS A 69 11.83 -15.97 -0.97
C LYS A 69 12.84 -16.48 -2.00
N THR A 70 13.59 -17.53 -1.65
CA THR A 70 14.59 -18.14 -2.52
C THR A 70 13.93 -18.72 -3.79
N SER A 71 12.77 -19.36 -3.66
CA SER A 71 11.99 -19.88 -4.79
C SER A 71 11.45 -18.77 -5.71
N PHE A 72 11.09 -17.61 -5.15
CA PHE A 72 10.65 -16.45 -5.93
C PHE A 72 11.79 -15.93 -6.82
N ILE A 73 13.01 -15.84 -6.29
CA ILE A 73 14.19 -15.45 -7.09
C ILE A 73 14.44 -16.51 -8.18
N GLN A 74 14.48 -17.79 -7.83
CA GLN A 74 14.66 -18.89 -8.78
C GLN A 74 13.61 -18.85 -9.90
N TYR A 75 12.35 -18.58 -9.57
CA TYR A 75 11.25 -18.41 -10.52
C TYR A 75 11.52 -17.27 -11.50
N LEU A 76 11.94 -16.10 -11.01
CA LEU A 76 12.26 -14.95 -11.87
C LEU A 76 13.51 -15.15 -12.73
N LEU A 77 14.51 -15.87 -12.22
CA LEU A 77 15.71 -16.19 -12.98
C LEU A 77 15.46 -17.26 -14.04
N GLU A 78 14.36 -18.02 -13.94
CA GLU A 78 14.07 -19.22 -14.74
C GLU A 78 15.19 -20.29 -14.63
N ARG A 79 16.00 -20.23 -13.56
CA ARG A 79 17.14 -21.13 -13.30
C ARG A 79 17.57 -21.09 -11.84
N ASP A 80 18.38 -22.07 -11.46
CA ASP A 80 19.09 -22.09 -10.19
C ASP A 80 20.24 -21.08 -10.20
N PHE A 81 20.59 -20.60 -9.01
CA PHE A 81 21.75 -19.73 -8.78
C PHE A 81 22.65 -20.32 -7.69
N PRO A 82 23.96 -20.01 -7.69
CA PRO A 82 24.90 -20.58 -6.73
C PRO A 82 24.50 -20.29 -5.27
N GLY A 83 24.69 -21.25 -4.37
CA GLY A 83 24.37 -21.08 -2.95
C GLY A 83 22.87 -21.03 -2.64
N LEU A 84 22.03 -21.46 -3.59
CA LEU A 84 20.61 -21.70 -3.39
C LEU A 84 20.41 -22.92 -2.49
N THR A 85 19.64 -22.74 -1.41
CA THR A 85 19.22 -23.82 -0.52
C THR A 85 17.71 -23.76 -0.34
N ILE A 86 16.99 -24.68 -0.99
CA ILE A 86 15.52 -24.79 -0.83
C ILE A 86 15.23 -26.07 -0.06
N GLY A 87 14.57 -25.94 1.08
CA GLY A 87 14.10 -27.08 1.87
C GLY A 87 12.93 -26.73 2.79
N PRO A 88 12.25 -27.75 3.35
CA PRO A 88 11.15 -27.58 4.30
C PRO A 88 11.61 -27.21 5.73
N GLU A 89 12.89 -27.42 6.06
CA GLU A 89 13.54 -27.09 7.35
C GLU A 89 14.44 -25.85 7.23
N PRO A 90 14.67 -25.04 8.29
CA PRO A 90 15.50 -23.82 8.31
C PRO A 90 16.79 -23.87 7.47
N THR A 91 16.68 -23.59 6.17
CA THR A 91 17.73 -23.90 5.17
C THR A 91 18.54 -22.68 4.77
N THR A 92 17.90 -21.51 4.63
CA THR A 92 18.58 -20.23 4.36
C THR A 92 18.86 -19.49 5.67
N ASP A 93 20.08 -19.61 6.17
CA ASP A 93 20.58 -18.90 7.37
C ASP A 93 21.48 -17.70 7.03
N ARG A 94 21.68 -17.43 5.73
CA ARG A 94 22.57 -16.38 5.20
C ARG A 94 21.80 -15.33 4.42
N PHE A 95 22.30 -14.11 4.46
CA PHE A 95 21.96 -13.10 3.47
C PHE A 95 22.70 -13.41 2.17
N ASN A 96 21.98 -13.44 1.06
CA ASN A 96 22.55 -13.70 -0.25
C ASN A 96 22.26 -12.56 -1.22
N ALA A 97 23.30 -11.86 -1.64
CA ALA A 97 23.22 -10.87 -2.71
C ALA A 97 23.35 -11.58 -4.07
N VAL A 98 22.22 -11.80 -4.74
CA VAL A 98 22.18 -12.41 -6.08
C VAL A 98 22.36 -11.32 -7.12
N MET A 99 23.52 -11.33 -7.78
CA MET A 99 23.94 -10.31 -8.73
C MET A 99 24.39 -10.93 -10.04
N TYR A 100 24.48 -10.11 -11.08
CA TYR A 100 25.04 -10.55 -12.35
C TYR A 100 26.52 -10.89 -12.23
N GLY A 101 26.91 -11.99 -12.86
CA GLY A 101 28.29 -12.25 -13.24
C GLY A 101 28.33 -13.18 -14.45
N PRO A 102 29.42 -13.12 -15.25
CA PRO A 102 29.55 -13.97 -16.43
C PRO A 102 29.56 -15.47 -16.08
N ASP A 103 30.13 -15.79 -14.92
CA ASP A 103 30.27 -17.15 -14.41
C ASP A 103 29.50 -17.31 -13.09
N ASP A 104 28.97 -18.51 -12.90
CA ASP A 104 28.32 -18.95 -11.68
C ASP A 104 29.37 -19.10 -10.56
N ARG A 105 29.32 -18.24 -9.55
CA ARG A 105 30.25 -18.26 -8.41
C ARG A 105 29.63 -17.75 -7.12
N ILE A 106 30.13 -18.25 -5.99
CA ILE A 106 29.81 -17.72 -4.66
C ILE A 106 31.02 -16.94 -4.16
N ILE A 107 30.80 -15.71 -3.73
CA ILE A 107 31.81 -14.86 -3.10
C ILE A 107 31.45 -14.74 -1.61
N PRO A 108 32.33 -15.17 -0.69
CA PRO A 108 32.09 -15.05 0.75
C PRO A 108 31.98 -13.59 1.20
N GLY A 109 31.14 -13.32 2.21
CA GLY A 109 30.87 -11.96 2.69
C GLY A 109 32.11 -11.17 3.09
N ASN A 110 33.11 -11.81 3.71
CA ASN A 110 34.39 -11.17 4.04
C ASN A 110 35.12 -10.61 2.80
N THR A 111 35.05 -11.31 1.68
CA THR A 111 35.66 -10.89 0.41
C THR A 111 34.81 -9.81 -0.26
N VAL A 112 33.48 -9.98 -0.27
CA VAL A 112 32.54 -9.03 -0.86
C VAL A 112 32.63 -7.64 -0.20
N CYS A 113 32.85 -7.57 1.11
CA CYS A 113 32.95 -6.29 1.83
C CYS A 113 34.27 -5.54 1.60
N VAL A 114 35.27 -6.14 0.95
CA VAL A 114 36.56 -5.48 0.66
C VAL A 114 36.60 -4.98 -0.80
N GLN A 115 35.78 -5.55 -1.67
CA GLN A 115 35.67 -5.16 -3.08
C GLN A 115 35.13 -3.73 -3.24
N GLU A 116 35.87 -2.88 -3.95
CA GLU A 116 35.50 -1.47 -4.15
C GLU A 116 34.38 -1.30 -5.18
N ASP A 117 34.29 -2.23 -6.14
CA ASP A 117 33.27 -2.28 -7.18
C ASP A 117 31.89 -2.74 -6.68
N LYS A 118 31.77 -3.08 -5.38
CA LYS A 118 30.54 -3.58 -4.77
C LYS A 118 29.99 -2.64 -3.70
N PRO A 119 28.67 -2.45 -3.62
CA PRO A 119 28.03 -1.54 -2.66
C PRO A 119 27.92 -2.14 -1.24
N PHE A 120 28.84 -3.02 -0.85
CA PHE A 120 28.74 -3.80 0.39
C PHE A 120 29.85 -3.50 1.39
N LYS A 121 30.80 -2.62 1.06
CA LYS A 121 31.94 -2.28 1.93
C LYS A 121 31.51 -1.82 3.32
N ALA A 122 30.42 -1.06 3.39
CA ALA A 122 29.91 -0.52 4.64
C ALA A 122 29.27 -1.58 5.58
N LEU A 123 29.05 -2.83 5.10
CA LEU A 123 28.55 -3.93 5.92
C LEU A 123 29.60 -4.50 6.88
N ALA A 124 30.89 -4.24 6.64
CA ALA A 124 31.99 -4.69 7.51
C ALA A 124 31.81 -4.24 8.98
N ARG A 125 31.11 -3.12 9.21
CA ARG A 125 30.83 -2.60 10.56
C ARG A 125 30.01 -3.56 11.44
N TYR A 126 29.22 -4.45 10.84
CA TYR A 126 28.39 -5.42 11.57
C TYR A 126 29.22 -6.61 12.06
N GLY A 127 30.54 -6.60 11.81
CA GLY A 127 31.49 -7.54 12.35
C GLY A 127 31.57 -8.86 11.59
N THR A 128 32.56 -9.66 11.97
CA THR A 128 32.87 -10.96 11.35
C THR A 128 31.73 -11.97 11.49
N ALA A 129 31.00 -11.90 12.60
CA ALA A 129 29.83 -12.74 12.86
C ALA A 129 28.77 -12.62 11.76
N PHE A 130 28.46 -11.38 11.33
CA PHE A 130 27.56 -11.14 10.22
C PHE A 130 28.19 -11.49 8.88
N MET A 131 29.45 -11.11 8.63
CA MET A 131 30.10 -11.36 7.34
C MET A 131 30.21 -12.86 7.01
N ASN A 132 30.32 -13.72 8.03
CA ASN A 132 30.25 -15.18 7.87
C ASN A 132 28.86 -15.69 7.47
N LYS A 133 27.81 -14.87 7.67
CA LYS A 133 26.41 -15.10 7.33
C LYS A 133 25.94 -14.24 6.15
N PHE A 134 26.88 -13.65 5.42
CA PHE A 134 26.63 -12.92 4.18
C PHE A 134 27.42 -13.55 3.03
N GLN A 135 26.84 -13.57 1.84
CA GLN A 135 27.51 -14.00 0.62
C GLN A 135 26.94 -13.26 -0.59
N CYS A 136 27.69 -13.26 -1.69
CA CYS A 136 27.20 -12.81 -2.98
C CYS A 136 27.25 -13.97 -3.98
N SER A 137 26.11 -14.25 -4.60
CA SER A 137 25.99 -15.25 -5.66
C SER A 137 25.95 -14.53 -7.00
N HIS A 138 26.95 -14.79 -7.83
CA HIS A 138 26.95 -14.37 -9.22
C HIS A 138 26.36 -15.47 -10.08
N CYS A 139 25.51 -15.10 -11.04
CA CYS A 139 25.12 -15.97 -12.13
C CYS A 139 24.77 -15.15 -13.37
N ASN A 140 24.85 -15.81 -14.52
CA ASN A 140 24.52 -15.19 -15.79
C ASN A 140 23.00 -15.29 -16.02
N SER A 141 22.31 -14.17 -15.82
CA SER A 141 20.88 -14.03 -16.09
C SER A 141 20.55 -12.64 -16.62
N PRO A 142 19.76 -12.52 -17.71
CA PRO A 142 19.40 -11.24 -18.31
C PRO A 142 18.70 -10.28 -17.33
N ILE A 143 17.96 -10.80 -16.34
CA ILE A 143 17.29 -9.94 -15.36
C ILE A 143 18.31 -9.31 -14.42
N LEU A 144 19.37 -10.04 -14.05
CA LEU A 144 20.44 -9.55 -13.18
C LEU A 144 21.34 -8.51 -13.86
N GLU A 145 21.32 -8.45 -15.20
CA GLU A 145 21.96 -7.35 -15.93
C GLU A 145 21.31 -6.00 -15.59
N LYS A 146 20.02 -6.00 -15.21
CA LYS A 146 19.24 -4.79 -14.95
C LYS A 146 18.94 -4.56 -13.47
N LEU A 147 18.92 -5.60 -12.63
CA LEU A 147 18.63 -5.51 -11.19
C LEU A 147 19.48 -6.46 -10.35
N SER A 148 19.39 -6.37 -9.03
CA SER A 148 20.00 -7.32 -8.10
C SER A 148 19.01 -7.68 -6.99
N PHE A 149 19.08 -8.91 -6.49
CA PHE A 149 18.20 -9.37 -5.41
C PHE A 149 18.99 -9.58 -4.12
N ILE A 150 18.38 -9.23 -2.99
CA ILE A 150 18.88 -9.57 -1.67
C ILE A 150 17.91 -10.59 -1.06
N ASP A 151 18.31 -11.85 -1.03
CA ASP A 151 17.59 -12.90 -0.30
C ASP A 151 17.99 -12.82 1.18
N THR A 152 17.00 -12.69 2.06
CA THR A 152 17.24 -12.62 3.51
C THR A 152 16.95 -13.97 4.19
N PRO A 153 17.64 -14.29 5.29
CA PRO A 153 17.29 -15.42 6.14
C PRO A 153 15.81 -15.36 6.55
N GLY A 154 15.14 -16.52 6.59
CA GLY A 154 13.77 -16.58 7.10
C GLY A 154 13.67 -16.02 8.52
N VAL A 155 12.73 -15.09 8.74
CA VAL A 155 12.50 -14.57 10.10
C VAL A 155 11.91 -15.67 10.97
N LEU A 156 12.47 -15.86 12.16
CA LEU A 156 12.13 -16.98 13.04
C LEU A 156 10.86 -16.66 13.84
N SER A 157 10.16 -17.71 14.25
CA SER A 157 8.96 -17.61 15.09
C SER A 157 9.30 -18.03 16.52
N GLY A 158 9.33 -17.07 17.45
CA GLY A 158 9.47 -17.30 18.90
C GLY A 158 10.81 -16.88 19.52
N GLU A 159 10.79 -16.56 20.82
CA GLU A 159 11.93 -15.99 21.54
C GLU A 159 13.15 -16.92 21.66
N LYS A 160 12.94 -18.24 21.78
CA LYS A 160 14.04 -19.21 21.95
C LYS A 160 14.97 -19.31 20.72
N GLN A 161 14.46 -18.96 19.53
CA GLN A 161 15.22 -18.99 18.28
C GLN A 161 15.93 -17.67 17.97
N ARG A 162 15.50 -16.54 18.58
CA ARG A 162 16.20 -15.24 18.50
C ARG A 162 17.60 -15.29 19.12
N ILE A 163 17.77 -16.10 20.17
CA ILE A 163 19.04 -16.24 20.92
C ILE A 163 20.16 -16.86 20.04
N GLY A 164 19.81 -17.43 18.88
CA GLY A 164 20.79 -18.06 17.97
C GLY A 164 21.49 -17.12 16.98
N ARG A 165 21.06 -15.86 16.81
CA ARG A 165 21.71 -14.92 15.86
C ARG A 165 22.82 -14.15 16.56
N SER A 166 24.05 -14.27 16.05
CA SER A 166 25.23 -13.54 16.53
C SER A 166 25.34 -12.12 15.97
N TYR A 167 24.27 -11.60 15.35
CA TYR A 167 24.24 -10.29 14.68
C TYR A 167 22.85 -9.65 14.81
N ASP A 168 22.79 -8.31 14.68
CA ASP A 168 21.56 -7.52 14.76
C ASP A 168 20.80 -7.54 13.43
N PHE A 169 19.84 -8.47 13.30
CA PHE A 169 19.06 -8.65 12.07
C PHE A 169 18.25 -7.39 11.68
N PRO A 170 17.45 -6.75 12.56
CA PRO A 170 16.77 -5.50 12.23
C PRO A 170 17.71 -4.39 11.73
N ALA A 171 18.89 -4.21 12.33
CA ALA A 171 19.83 -3.18 11.90
C ALA A 171 20.39 -3.44 10.48
N ILE A 172 20.61 -4.70 10.11
CA ILE A 172 21.06 -5.08 8.77
C ILE A 172 19.92 -4.94 7.76
N VAL A 173 18.70 -5.34 8.11
CA VAL A 173 17.52 -5.15 7.25
C VAL A 173 17.29 -3.67 6.97
N SER A 174 17.40 -2.82 7.98
CA SER A 174 17.33 -1.36 7.83
C SER A 174 18.41 -0.84 6.88
N TRP A 175 19.65 -1.34 6.98
CA TRP A 175 20.75 -0.96 6.08
C TRP A 175 20.49 -1.32 4.61
N PHE A 176 19.93 -2.51 4.35
CA PHE A 176 19.54 -2.91 2.99
C PHE A 176 18.33 -2.11 2.52
N ALA A 177 17.34 -1.85 3.38
CA ALA A 177 16.14 -1.09 3.04
C ALA A 177 16.47 0.34 2.57
N GLU A 178 17.44 1.01 3.22
CA GLU A 178 17.95 2.32 2.79
C GLU A 178 18.44 2.30 1.33
N ARG A 179 19.09 1.22 0.91
CA ARG A 179 19.75 1.09 -0.41
C ARG A 179 18.91 0.34 -1.45
N SER A 180 17.79 -0.23 -1.05
CA SER A 180 16.91 -0.97 -1.95
C SER A 180 15.97 -0.02 -2.67
N ASP A 181 15.57 -0.38 -3.88
CA ASP A 181 14.59 0.32 -4.71
C ASP A 181 13.18 -0.25 -4.52
N MET A 182 13.10 -1.52 -4.10
CA MET A 182 11.86 -2.21 -3.78
C MET A 182 12.10 -3.20 -2.63
N ILE A 183 11.13 -3.28 -1.72
CA ILE A 183 11.15 -4.19 -0.58
C ILE A 183 9.94 -5.11 -0.68
N LEU A 184 10.14 -6.38 -0.96
CA LEU A 184 9.09 -7.38 -1.02
C LEU A 184 8.90 -8.02 0.36
N LEU A 185 7.73 -7.83 0.95
CA LEU A 185 7.30 -8.54 2.16
C LEU A 185 6.49 -9.78 1.76
N LEU A 186 7.11 -10.96 1.85
CA LEU A 186 6.51 -12.23 1.46
C LEU A 186 5.80 -12.90 2.64
N PHE A 187 4.53 -13.23 2.43
CA PHE A 187 3.67 -14.00 3.34
C PHE A 187 3.23 -15.30 2.67
N ASP A 188 3.05 -16.35 3.48
CA ASP A 188 2.48 -17.61 3.02
C ASP A 188 0.97 -17.60 3.27
N ALA A 189 0.16 -17.86 2.24
CA ALA A 189 -1.29 -17.87 2.33
C ALA A 189 -1.85 -18.88 3.34
N HIS A 190 -1.10 -19.93 3.69
CA HIS A 190 -1.47 -20.93 4.70
C HIS A 190 -1.04 -20.55 6.11
N LYS A 191 -0.04 -19.67 6.24
CA LYS A 191 0.61 -19.33 7.51
C LYS A 191 0.82 -17.81 7.60
N LEU A 192 -0.22 -17.12 8.08
CA LEU A 192 -0.25 -15.65 8.21
C LEU A 192 0.23 -15.10 9.56
N ASP A 193 0.86 -15.92 10.39
CA ASP A 193 1.39 -15.43 11.66
C ASP A 193 2.40 -14.31 11.38
N ILE A 194 2.45 -13.26 12.21
CA ILE A 194 3.50 -12.24 12.15
C ILE A 194 4.25 -12.34 13.46
N SER A 195 5.42 -12.98 13.44
CA SER A 195 6.25 -13.13 14.63
C SER A 195 6.72 -11.77 15.15
N ASP A 196 7.04 -11.66 16.44
CA ASP A 196 7.56 -10.41 17.00
C ASP A 196 8.87 -9.97 16.32
N GLU A 197 9.70 -10.91 15.85
CA GLU A 197 10.94 -10.59 15.14
C GLU A 197 10.64 -10.01 13.77
N PHE A 198 9.63 -10.57 13.08
CA PHE A 198 9.21 -10.04 11.80
C PHE A 198 8.58 -8.66 11.96
N LYS A 199 7.83 -8.46 13.05
CA LYS A 199 7.31 -7.15 13.42
C LYS A 199 8.43 -6.13 13.62
N LEU A 200 9.49 -6.47 14.37
CA LEU A 200 10.66 -5.60 14.56
C LEU A 200 11.38 -5.30 13.24
N ALA A 201 11.50 -6.30 12.36
CA ALA A 201 12.08 -6.11 11.03
C ALA A 201 11.23 -5.15 10.19
N ILE A 202 9.90 -5.28 10.19
CA ILE A 202 8.99 -4.35 9.49
C ILE A 202 9.04 -2.95 10.12
N GLU A 203 9.08 -2.85 11.45
CA GLU A 203 9.23 -1.56 12.16
C GLU A 203 10.55 -0.87 11.80
N SER A 204 11.61 -1.62 11.48
CA SER A 204 12.90 -1.08 11.00
C SER A 204 12.86 -0.49 9.58
N LEU A 205 11.78 -0.75 8.82
CA LEU A 205 11.56 -0.21 7.47
C LEU A 205 10.84 1.14 7.49
N LYS A 206 10.47 1.65 8.66
CA LYS A 206 9.73 2.91 8.81
C LYS A 206 10.44 4.06 8.07
N GLY A 207 9.70 4.78 7.24
CA GLY A 207 10.25 5.85 6.40
C GLY A 207 10.68 5.39 4.99
N HIS A 208 10.57 4.09 4.72
CA HIS A 208 10.72 3.48 3.39
C HIS A 208 9.43 2.81 2.94
N ASP A 209 8.28 3.24 3.47
CA ASP A 209 6.98 2.64 3.24
C ASP A 209 6.57 2.68 1.74
N ASP A 210 7.04 3.70 1.00
CA ASP A 210 6.87 3.86 -0.44
C ASP A 210 7.55 2.76 -1.28
N LYS A 211 8.59 2.12 -0.71
CA LYS A 211 9.34 1.03 -1.36
C LYS A 211 8.73 -0.35 -1.11
N ILE A 212 7.82 -0.46 -0.14
CA ILE A 212 7.30 -1.75 0.32
C ILE A 212 6.18 -2.24 -0.60
N LYS A 213 6.29 -3.49 -1.04
CA LYS A 213 5.23 -4.23 -1.74
C LYS A 213 5.00 -5.56 -1.03
N ILE A 214 3.74 -5.93 -0.85
CA ILE A 214 3.39 -7.15 -0.13
C ILE A 214 3.13 -8.24 -1.16
N VAL A 215 3.64 -9.44 -0.91
CA VAL A 215 3.39 -10.61 -1.76
C VAL A 215 2.76 -11.69 -0.90
N LEU A 216 1.52 -12.07 -1.22
CA LEU A 216 0.85 -13.22 -0.62
C LEU A 216 1.08 -14.44 -1.51
N ASN A 217 2.12 -15.20 -1.17
CA ASN A 217 2.60 -16.34 -1.93
C ASN A 217 1.83 -17.63 -1.57
N LYS A 218 1.91 -18.63 -2.45
CA LYS A 218 1.21 -19.93 -2.33
C LYS A 218 -0.32 -19.80 -2.31
N ALA A 219 -0.85 -18.75 -2.93
CA ALA A 219 -2.28 -18.44 -2.93
C ALA A 219 -3.12 -19.46 -3.74
N ASP A 220 -2.50 -20.22 -4.63
CA ASP A 220 -3.16 -21.29 -5.41
C ASP A 220 -3.61 -22.49 -4.57
N LYS A 221 -3.04 -22.67 -3.38
CA LYS A 221 -3.35 -23.78 -2.47
C LYS A 221 -4.56 -23.52 -1.55
N ILE A 222 -5.28 -22.42 -1.73
CA ILE A 222 -6.50 -22.09 -0.97
C ILE A 222 -7.67 -21.73 -1.89
N SER A 223 -8.90 -21.89 -1.39
CA SER A 223 -10.10 -21.51 -2.13
C SER A 223 -10.26 -19.99 -2.21
N ALA A 224 -11.04 -19.47 -3.18
CA ALA A 224 -11.30 -18.04 -3.33
C ALA A 224 -11.86 -17.40 -2.03
N GLN A 225 -12.74 -18.11 -1.31
CA GLN A 225 -13.27 -17.63 -0.03
C GLN A 225 -12.22 -17.57 1.07
N GLN A 226 -11.33 -18.56 1.14
CA GLN A 226 -10.23 -18.57 2.10
C GLN A 226 -9.22 -17.47 1.77
N LEU A 227 -8.92 -17.26 0.50
CA LEU A 227 -8.04 -16.20 0.01
C LEU A 227 -8.50 -14.82 0.49
N LEU A 228 -9.79 -14.50 0.37
CA LEU A 228 -10.35 -13.25 0.88
C LEU A 228 -10.21 -13.09 2.41
N ARG A 229 -10.37 -14.18 3.18
CA ARG A 229 -10.20 -14.17 4.64
C ARG A 229 -8.74 -13.95 5.03
N VAL A 230 -7.83 -14.65 4.36
CA VAL A 230 -6.38 -14.55 4.52
C VAL A 230 -5.93 -13.13 4.18
N TYR A 231 -6.32 -12.61 3.02
CA TYR A 231 -6.06 -11.25 2.58
C TYR A 231 -6.53 -10.19 3.60
N GLY A 232 -7.78 -10.28 4.06
CA GLY A 232 -8.32 -9.35 5.06
C GLY A 232 -7.59 -9.43 6.41
N SER A 233 -7.21 -10.63 6.84
CA SER A 233 -6.42 -10.83 8.07
C SER A 233 -5.01 -10.24 7.96
N LEU A 234 -4.38 -10.38 6.80
CA LEU A 234 -3.05 -9.83 6.51
C LEU A 234 -3.07 -8.30 6.59
N LEU A 235 -3.99 -7.65 5.85
CA LEU A 235 -4.13 -6.20 5.87
C LEU A 235 -4.46 -5.66 7.27
N TRP A 236 -5.32 -6.35 8.02
CA TRP A 236 -5.62 -5.99 9.40
C TRP A 236 -4.38 -6.05 10.30
N SER A 237 -3.53 -7.07 10.12
CA SER A 237 -2.33 -7.25 10.91
C SER A 237 -1.26 -6.24 10.55
N LEU A 238 -1.05 -5.98 9.25
CA LEU A 238 -0.10 -5.00 8.75
C LEU A 238 -0.49 -3.57 9.11
N GLY A 239 -1.77 -3.21 9.07
CA GLY A 239 -2.25 -1.89 9.47
C GLY A 239 -2.03 -1.56 10.96
N ARG A 240 -1.65 -2.55 11.79
CA ARG A 240 -1.21 -2.33 13.17
C ARG A 240 0.30 -2.15 13.33
N VAL A 241 1.08 -2.57 12.32
CA VAL A 241 2.55 -2.60 12.36
C VAL A 241 3.12 -1.45 11.53
N ILE A 242 2.57 -1.21 10.34
CA ILE A 242 2.96 -0.13 9.42
C ILE A 242 2.02 1.05 9.69
N PRO A 243 2.47 2.13 10.34
CA PRO A 243 1.62 3.25 10.73
C PRO A 243 1.43 4.24 9.56
N THR A 244 0.97 3.76 8.42
CA THR A 244 0.65 4.59 7.24
C THR A 244 -0.86 4.72 7.09
N PRO A 245 -1.38 5.91 6.72
CA PRO A 245 -2.79 6.05 6.37
C PRO A 245 -3.12 5.42 5.00
N GLU A 246 -2.09 5.15 4.18
CA GLU A 246 -2.19 4.57 2.84
C GLU A 246 -2.26 3.05 2.91
N VAL A 247 -3.12 2.46 2.07
CA VAL A 247 -3.28 1.00 1.98
C VAL A 247 -2.18 0.43 1.09
N MET A 248 -1.44 -0.53 1.62
CA MET A 248 -0.36 -1.19 0.90
C MET A 248 -0.91 -2.13 -0.19
N ARG A 249 -0.30 -2.09 -1.39
CA ARG A 249 -0.59 -3.02 -2.48
C ARG A 249 -0.10 -4.43 -2.12
N VAL A 250 -0.99 -5.41 -2.24
CA VAL A 250 -0.71 -6.83 -2.00
C VAL A 250 -0.85 -7.58 -3.31
N TYR A 251 0.22 -8.22 -3.78
CA TYR A 251 0.23 -9.08 -4.96
C TYR A 251 -0.09 -10.52 -4.57
N LEU A 252 -1.08 -11.10 -5.23
CA LEU A 252 -1.48 -12.50 -5.01
C LEU A 252 -0.75 -13.40 -6.00
N GLY A 253 -0.20 -14.53 -5.55
CA GLY A 253 0.40 -15.45 -6.51
C GLY A 253 1.02 -16.69 -5.92
N SER A 254 1.58 -17.50 -6.80
CA SER A 254 2.40 -18.66 -6.46
C SER A 254 3.62 -18.68 -7.37
N PHE A 255 4.71 -18.09 -6.87
CA PHE A 255 5.94 -17.87 -7.63
C PHE A 255 6.86 -19.10 -7.53
N TRP A 256 6.44 -20.20 -8.17
CA TRP A 256 7.22 -21.43 -8.30
C TRP A 256 7.05 -22.02 -9.71
N ASN A 257 7.89 -23.00 -10.05
CA ASN A 257 7.90 -23.62 -11.38
C ASN A 257 6.83 -24.71 -11.56
N GLN A 258 5.91 -24.90 -10.62
CA GLN A 258 4.83 -25.88 -10.74
C GLN A 258 3.66 -25.27 -11.52
N THR A 259 3.43 -25.79 -12.73
CA THR A 259 2.27 -25.46 -13.59
C THR A 259 1.48 -26.73 -13.89
N PRO A 260 0.14 -26.67 -13.98
CA PRO A 260 -0.73 -25.50 -13.76
C PRO A 260 -0.89 -25.14 -12.28
N LEU A 261 -1.45 -23.96 -11.98
CA LEU A 261 -1.81 -23.58 -10.62
C LEU A 261 -2.89 -24.52 -10.07
N GLN A 262 -2.84 -24.83 -8.77
CA GLN A 262 -3.70 -25.88 -8.19
C GLN A 262 -5.19 -25.54 -8.17
N ASN A 263 -5.53 -24.25 -8.11
CA ASN A 263 -6.91 -23.79 -8.06
C ASN A 263 -7.32 -23.05 -9.35
N PRO A 264 -8.08 -23.69 -10.26
CA PRO A 264 -8.50 -23.07 -11.51
C PRO A 264 -9.48 -21.90 -11.32
N GLU A 265 -10.18 -21.81 -10.19
CA GLU A 265 -11.10 -20.68 -9.92
C GLU A 265 -10.35 -19.36 -9.75
N THR A 266 -9.15 -19.39 -9.17
CA THR A 266 -8.33 -18.21 -8.90
C THR A 266 -7.16 -18.06 -9.86
N GLU A 267 -6.89 -19.04 -10.71
CA GLU A 267 -5.73 -19.08 -11.61
C GLU A 267 -5.57 -17.80 -12.43
N LYS A 268 -6.64 -17.32 -13.06
CA LYS A 268 -6.60 -16.08 -13.84
C LYS A 268 -6.23 -14.87 -12.98
N LEU A 269 -6.87 -14.72 -11.82
CA LEU A 269 -6.58 -13.63 -10.88
C LEU A 269 -5.12 -13.67 -10.42
N LEU A 270 -4.63 -14.85 -10.02
CA LEU A 270 -3.25 -15.03 -9.57
C LEU A 270 -2.26 -14.73 -10.68
N HIS A 271 -2.55 -15.16 -11.91
CA HIS A 271 -1.71 -14.89 -13.06
C HIS A 271 -1.63 -13.38 -13.36
N ASP A 272 -2.78 -12.68 -13.39
CA ASP A 272 -2.83 -11.23 -13.64
C ASP A 272 -2.03 -10.46 -12.57
N GLU A 273 -2.17 -10.82 -11.30
CA GLU A 273 -1.42 -10.25 -10.17
C GLU A 273 0.09 -10.53 -10.23
N MET A 274 0.48 -11.74 -10.62
CA MET A 274 1.89 -12.11 -10.82
C MET A 274 2.51 -11.29 -11.96
N VAL A 275 1.78 -11.10 -13.06
CA VAL A 275 2.21 -10.29 -14.21
C VAL A 275 2.42 -8.84 -13.80
N ASP A 276 1.53 -8.26 -12.99
CA ASP A 276 1.66 -6.88 -12.53
C ASP A 276 2.89 -6.66 -11.65
N LEU A 277 3.18 -7.59 -10.73
CA LEU A 277 4.42 -7.54 -9.94
C LEU A 277 5.67 -7.59 -10.83
N ILE A 278 5.67 -8.46 -11.85
CA ILE A 278 6.80 -8.59 -12.78
C ILE A 278 6.97 -7.29 -13.59
N LYS A 279 5.88 -6.67 -14.08
CA LYS A 279 5.96 -5.37 -14.76
C LYS A 279 6.59 -4.31 -13.84
N GLU A 280 6.18 -4.25 -12.58
CA GLU A 280 6.74 -3.29 -11.63
C GLU A 280 8.25 -3.50 -11.41
N LEU A 281 8.69 -4.76 -11.27
CA LEU A 281 10.11 -5.12 -11.17
C LEU A 281 10.91 -4.68 -12.42
N LEU A 282 10.34 -4.87 -13.61
CA LEU A 282 10.98 -4.50 -14.88
C LEU A 282 11.05 -2.98 -15.11
N LEU A 283 10.17 -2.20 -14.47
CA LEU A 283 10.21 -0.74 -14.50
C LEU A 283 11.21 -0.14 -13.50
N LEU A 284 11.73 -0.93 -12.55
CA LEU A 284 12.68 -0.44 -11.55
C LEU A 284 13.91 0.26 -12.13
N PRO A 285 14.62 -0.28 -13.16
CA PRO A 285 15.81 0.37 -13.70
C PRO A 285 15.53 1.77 -14.26
N LYS A 286 14.38 1.96 -14.91
CA LYS A 286 13.96 3.27 -15.43
C LYS A 286 13.72 4.27 -14.29
N ASN A 287 13.06 3.82 -13.22
CA ASN A 287 12.69 4.66 -12.09
C ASN A 287 13.84 4.87 -11.09
N ALA A 288 14.86 4.01 -11.09
CA ALA A 288 15.95 4.02 -10.12
C ALA A 288 16.79 5.28 -10.18
N ALA A 289 16.98 5.87 -11.36
CA ALA A 289 17.69 7.14 -11.52
C ALA A 289 17.01 8.27 -10.71
N VAL A 290 15.70 8.45 -10.92
CA VAL A 290 14.90 9.45 -10.20
C VAL A 290 14.88 9.16 -8.70
N ARG A 291 14.77 7.87 -8.30
CA ARG A 291 14.83 7.48 -6.89
C ARG A 291 16.17 7.80 -6.25
N LYS A 292 17.30 7.55 -6.93
CA LYS A 292 18.65 7.88 -6.43
C LYS A 292 18.79 9.37 -6.18
N VAL A 293 18.27 10.22 -7.07
CA VAL A 293 18.22 11.67 -6.85
C VAL A 293 17.40 11.99 -5.60
N ASN A 294 16.19 11.44 -5.49
CA ASN A 294 15.31 11.67 -4.33
C ASN A 294 15.92 11.20 -3.00
N ASP A 295 16.62 10.06 -3.00
CA ASP A 295 17.29 9.53 -1.81
C ASP A 295 18.49 10.41 -1.42
N LEU A 296 19.22 10.97 -2.38
CA LEU A 296 20.26 11.97 -2.11
C LEU A 296 19.68 13.33 -1.65
N VAL A 297 18.51 13.74 -2.13
CA VAL A 297 17.79 14.92 -1.61
C VAL A 297 17.40 14.71 -0.15
N LYS A 298 16.82 13.54 0.18
CA LYS A 298 16.50 13.16 1.58
C LYS A 298 17.76 13.18 2.45
N ARG A 299 18.86 12.61 1.95
CA ARG A 299 20.16 12.56 2.64
C ARG A 299 20.77 13.95 2.86
N ALA A 300 20.74 14.82 1.85
CA ALA A 300 21.23 16.20 1.95
C ALA A 300 20.46 17.02 3.00
N ARG A 301 19.13 16.89 3.02
CA ARG A 301 18.29 17.51 4.07
C ARG A 301 18.64 16.99 5.45
N ALA A 302 18.75 15.67 5.62
CA ALA A 302 19.14 15.07 6.89
C ALA A 302 20.54 15.53 7.35
N ALA A 303 21.52 15.61 6.44
CA ALA A 303 22.87 16.09 6.73
C ALA A 303 22.87 17.57 7.14
N LYS A 304 22.07 18.42 6.48
CA LYS A 304 21.88 19.83 6.86
C LYS A 304 21.28 19.95 8.27
N VAL A 305 20.19 19.24 8.56
CA VAL A 305 19.54 19.26 9.87
C VAL A 305 20.50 18.77 10.95
N HIS A 306 21.22 17.67 10.71
CA HIS A 306 22.25 17.13 11.60
C HIS A 306 23.35 18.15 11.91
N ALA A 307 23.87 18.83 10.89
CA ALA A 307 24.88 19.88 11.06
C ALA A 307 24.38 21.03 11.94
N ILE A 308 23.13 21.46 11.73
CA ILE A 308 22.49 22.52 12.52
C ILE A 308 22.29 22.07 13.98
N ILE A 309 21.86 20.81 14.21
CA ILE A 309 21.74 20.25 15.56
C ILE A 309 23.08 20.29 16.29
N LEU A 310 24.15 19.77 15.67
CA LEU A 310 25.48 19.77 16.31
C LEU A 310 25.99 21.19 16.56
N GLY A 311 25.78 22.11 15.62
CA GLY A 311 26.14 23.52 15.77
C GLY A 311 25.39 24.20 16.91
N HIS A 312 24.08 23.95 17.03
CA HIS A 312 23.25 24.46 18.14
C HIS A 312 23.74 23.92 19.49
N LEU A 313 23.90 22.59 19.60
CA LEU A 313 24.40 21.97 20.83
C LEU A 313 25.79 22.49 21.21
N LYS A 314 26.67 22.71 20.23
CA LYS A 314 28.00 23.29 20.45
C LYS A 314 27.93 24.73 20.98
N ASN A 315 26.99 25.53 20.49
CA ASN A 315 26.81 26.93 20.89
C ASN A 315 26.22 27.06 22.31
N GLU A 316 25.39 26.10 22.73
CA GLU A 316 24.83 26.05 24.10
C GLU A 316 25.83 25.58 25.16
N MET A 317 27.00 25.04 24.76
CA MET A 317 28.01 24.56 25.69
C MET A 317 28.82 25.70 26.33
N PRO A 318 29.02 25.70 27.65
CA PRO A 318 29.84 26.72 28.32
C PRO A 318 31.32 26.57 27.98
N ALA A 319 32.04 27.69 27.93
CA ALA A 319 33.44 27.70 27.52
C ALA A 319 34.38 26.97 28.50
N VAL A 320 34.14 27.11 29.81
CA VAL A 320 35.13 26.72 30.85
C VAL A 320 34.56 25.75 31.91
N PHE A 321 33.51 26.14 32.64
CA PHE A 321 32.97 25.35 33.77
C PHE A 321 31.55 24.83 33.50
N GLY A 322 31.17 23.71 34.12
CA GLY A 322 29.79 23.17 34.07
C GLY A 322 29.42 22.39 32.80
N LYS A 323 30.42 22.00 31.98
CA LYS A 323 30.20 21.31 30.69
C LYS A 323 29.40 20.01 30.82
N GLU A 324 29.75 19.15 31.77
CA GLU A 324 29.07 17.87 31.98
C GLU A 324 27.61 18.05 32.40
N SER A 325 27.35 18.98 33.33
CA SER A 325 26.01 19.30 33.79
C SER A 325 25.15 19.87 32.65
N LYS A 326 25.70 20.80 31.86
CA LYS A 326 24.97 21.37 30.72
C LYS A 326 24.72 20.35 29.61
N GLN A 327 25.69 19.48 29.32
CA GLN A 327 25.50 18.39 28.36
C GLN A 327 24.39 17.43 28.80
N ALA A 328 24.36 17.03 30.07
CA ALA A 328 23.30 16.19 30.61
C ALA A 328 21.92 16.86 30.54
N GLU A 329 21.85 18.17 30.79
CA GLU A 329 20.64 18.99 30.63
C GLU A 329 20.15 19.02 29.16
N LEU A 330 21.05 19.29 28.21
CA LEU A 330 20.73 19.33 26.78
C LEU A 330 20.26 17.97 26.25
N ILE A 331 20.90 16.87 26.68
CA ILE A 331 20.49 15.51 26.33
C ILE A 331 19.10 15.19 26.91
N LYS A 332 18.83 15.62 28.14
CA LYS A 332 17.54 15.41 28.80
C LYS A 332 16.40 16.15 28.08
N ASN A 333 16.65 17.39 27.66
CA ASN A 333 15.65 18.27 27.02
C ASN A 333 15.74 18.29 25.48
N LEU A 334 16.35 17.27 24.87
CA LEU A 334 16.66 17.24 23.43
C LEU A 334 15.41 17.45 22.53
N ASP A 335 14.25 16.98 22.95
CA ASP A 335 12.96 17.20 22.28
C ASP A 335 12.59 18.68 22.18
N GLN A 336 12.86 19.44 23.24
CA GLN A 336 12.64 20.89 23.26
C GLN A 336 13.69 21.61 22.41
N GLU A 337 14.94 21.15 22.44
CA GLU A 337 16.01 21.70 21.60
C GLU A 337 15.70 21.48 20.10
N PHE A 338 15.20 20.32 19.70
CA PHE A 338 14.76 20.07 18.33
C PHE A 338 13.63 21.03 17.92
N THR A 339 12.64 21.23 18.79
CA THR A 339 11.53 22.17 18.55
C THR A 339 12.03 23.62 18.41
N LYS A 340 13.06 24.02 19.16
CA LYS A 340 13.69 25.35 19.03
C LYS A 340 14.38 25.49 17.67
N ILE A 341 15.18 24.49 17.28
CA ILE A 341 15.89 24.47 15.99
C ILE A 341 14.89 24.52 14.82
N GLU A 342 13.81 23.73 14.90
CA GLU A 342 12.72 23.70 13.92
C GLU A 342 12.19 25.12 13.64
N ARG A 343 11.88 25.87 14.70
CA ARG A 343 11.35 27.24 14.60
C ARG A 343 12.38 28.26 14.16
N MET A 344 13.61 28.15 14.68
CA MET A 344 14.67 29.13 14.43
C MET A 344 15.18 29.07 12.98
N TYR A 345 15.26 27.87 12.40
CA TYR A 345 15.75 27.65 11.04
C TYR A 345 14.65 27.33 10.03
N ASN A 346 13.38 27.35 10.44
CA ASN A 346 12.21 27.03 9.62
C ASN A 346 12.35 25.66 8.90
N LEU A 347 12.72 24.63 9.66
CA LEU A 347 12.96 23.29 9.14
C LEU A 347 11.72 22.41 9.31
N PRO A 348 11.39 21.51 8.37
CA PRO A 348 10.29 20.57 8.53
C PRO A 348 10.57 19.57 9.66
N ALA A 349 9.59 19.35 10.55
CA ALA A 349 9.70 18.33 11.62
C ALA A 349 10.02 16.92 11.11
N GLY A 350 9.61 16.58 9.88
CA GLY A 350 9.86 15.28 9.25
C GLY A 350 11.32 15.01 8.89
N ASP A 351 12.16 16.06 8.79
CA ASP A 351 13.58 15.91 8.46
C ASP A 351 14.45 15.66 9.72
N PHE A 352 13.86 15.77 10.93
CA PHE A 352 14.57 15.52 12.18
C PHE A 352 14.68 14.02 12.50
N PRO A 353 15.80 13.58 13.09
CA PRO A 353 15.96 12.20 13.52
C PRO A 353 15.04 11.84 14.69
N ASN A 354 14.86 10.54 14.91
CA ASN A 354 14.19 10.05 16.12
C ASN A 354 14.95 10.51 17.37
N VAL A 355 14.28 11.30 18.22
CA VAL A 355 14.87 11.94 19.40
C VAL A 355 15.49 10.92 20.35
N ASP A 356 14.82 9.80 20.61
CA ASP A 356 15.31 8.81 21.58
C ASP A 356 16.56 8.09 21.08
N LYS A 357 16.57 7.67 19.81
CA LYS A 357 17.75 7.07 19.18
C LYS A 357 18.92 8.04 19.17
N TYR A 358 18.68 9.28 18.75
CA TYR A 358 19.70 10.33 18.68
C TYR A 358 20.25 10.67 20.08
N ARG A 359 19.38 10.71 21.09
CA ARG A 359 19.76 10.92 22.51
C ARG A 359 20.72 9.85 23.01
N GLN A 360 20.52 8.57 22.64
CA GLN A 360 21.44 7.50 23.08
C GLN A 360 22.82 7.64 22.45
N ILE A 361 22.89 8.02 21.17
CA ILE A 361 24.16 8.22 20.47
C ILE A 361 24.89 9.43 21.07
N LEU A 362 24.20 10.54 21.32
CA LEU A 362 24.81 11.74 21.92
C LEU A 362 25.50 11.50 23.27
N LYS A 363 25.07 10.50 24.06
CA LYS A 363 25.68 10.21 25.38
C LYS A 363 27.15 9.83 25.31
N VAL A 364 27.60 9.24 24.21
CA VAL A 364 29.00 8.81 24.03
C VAL A 364 29.88 9.88 23.38
N HIS A 365 29.33 11.06 23.08
CA HIS A 365 30.05 12.16 22.46
C HIS A 365 30.27 13.33 23.42
N ASP A 366 31.37 14.06 23.23
CA ASP A 366 31.67 15.31 23.93
C ASP A 366 31.21 16.49 23.07
N PHE A 367 30.22 17.24 23.57
CA PHE A 367 29.62 18.35 22.81
C PHE A 367 30.59 19.51 22.61
N SER A 368 31.64 19.60 23.44
CA SER A 368 32.69 20.59 23.30
C SER A 368 33.56 20.35 22.06
N LYS A 369 33.58 19.13 21.52
CA LYS A 369 34.35 18.76 20.34
C LYS A 369 33.55 18.83 19.04
N PHE A 370 32.26 19.16 19.12
CA PHE A 370 31.45 19.33 17.93
C PHE A 370 31.95 20.50 17.07
N PRO A 371 31.87 20.36 15.73
CA PRO A 371 32.25 21.42 14.82
C PRO A 371 31.32 22.63 14.99
N LYS A 372 31.86 23.83 14.85
CA LYS A 372 31.02 25.03 14.71
C LYS A 372 30.32 24.97 13.35
N LEU A 373 29.08 25.45 13.30
CA LEU A 373 28.33 25.53 12.05
C LEU A 373 29.07 26.47 11.07
N ASN A 374 29.38 25.97 9.87
CA ASN A 374 29.96 26.77 8.80
C ASN A 374 28.85 27.24 7.84
N PRO A 375 28.46 28.52 7.84
CA PRO A 375 27.37 29.01 7.02
C PRO A 375 27.54 28.72 5.52
N LYS A 376 28.78 28.81 5.01
CA LYS A 376 29.09 28.54 3.60
C LYS A 376 28.77 27.11 3.18
N MET A 377 28.97 26.14 4.07
CA MET A 377 28.66 24.74 3.78
C MET A 377 27.15 24.50 3.77
N ILE A 378 26.41 25.20 4.64
CA ILE A 378 24.94 25.12 4.66
C ILE A 378 24.34 25.76 3.40
N GLU A 379 24.84 26.93 3.03
CA GLU A 379 24.48 27.62 1.79
C GLU A 379 24.77 26.74 0.57
N SER A 380 25.93 26.08 0.54
CA SER A 380 26.26 25.11 -0.51
C SER A 380 25.31 23.91 -0.57
N ILE A 381 24.68 23.49 0.53
CA ILE A 381 23.64 22.44 0.50
C ILE A 381 22.31 23.02 0.02
N ASP A 382 22.01 24.26 0.38
CA ASP A 382 20.79 24.94 -0.08
C ASP A 382 20.80 25.19 -1.58
N GLU A 383 21.95 25.56 -2.16
CA GLU A 383 22.16 25.61 -3.61
C GLU A 383 21.86 24.25 -4.28
N VAL A 384 22.39 23.17 -3.70
CA VAL A 384 22.21 21.82 -4.22
C VAL A 384 20.73 21.40 -4.22
N LEU A 385 20.02 21.73 -3.14
CA LEU A 385 18.60 21.44 -2.98
C LEU A 385 17.71 22.29 -3.89
N ALA A 386 18.09 23.55 -4.14
CA ALA A 386 17.30 24.51 -4.90
C ALA A 386 17.53 24.42 -6.42
N TYR A 387 18.74 24.08 -6.87
CA TYR A 387 19.14 24.18 -8.28
C TYR A 387 19.73 22.88 -8.85
N ASP A 388 20.76 22.31 -8.23
CA ASP A 388 21.51 21.18 -8.82
C ASP A 388 20.65 19.91 -8.97
N PHE A 389 19.88 19.55 -7.94
CA PHE A 389 19.00 18.38 -8.02
C PHE A 389 17.85 18.55 -9.05
N PRO A 390 17.10 19.67 -9.07
CA PRO A 390 16.14 19.94 -10.14
C PRO A 390 16.75 19.89 -11.55
N GLU A 391 17.94 20.44 -11.76
CA GLU A 391 18.61 20.39 -13.05
C GLU A 391 18.96 18.96 -13.46
N LEU A 392 19.47 18.14 -12.53
CA LEU A 392 19.74 16.72 -12.78
C LEU A 392 18.47 15.93 -13.11
N LEU A 393 17.35 16.23 -12.43
CA LEU A 393 16.06 15.58 -12.71
C LEU A 393 15.59 15.85 -14.15
N ASN A 394 15.81 17.05 -14.68
CA ASN A 394 15.46 17.40 -16.05
C ASN A 394 16.28 16.64 -17.11
N ARG A 395 17.45 16.08 -16.74
CA ARG A 395 18.30 15.29 -17.64
C ARG A 395 17.86 13.83 -17.74
N PHE A 396 17.08 13.34 -16.78
CA PHE A 396 16.48 12.03 -16.92
C PHE A 396 15.27 12.16 -17.84
N PRO A 397 15.05 11.20 -18.76
CA PRO A 397 13.84 11.18 -19.53
C PRO A 397 12.71 11.04 -18.52
N VAL A 398 12.01 12.14 -18.26
CA VAL A 398 10.68 12.08 -17.73
C VAL A 398 9.91 11.46 -18.88
N ASP A 399 9.85 10.13 -18.92
CA ASP A 399 8.73 9.45 -19.55
C ASP A 399 7.52 9.94 -18.74
N GLY A 400 7.04 11.13 -19.11
CA GLY A 400 5.91 11.86 -18.51
C GLY A 400 4.58 11.16 -18.76
N SER A 401 4.61 9.85 -18.98
CA SER A 401 3.47 8.96 -18.97
C SER A 401 3.25 8.31 -17.60
N HIS A 402 4.18 8.41 -16.63
CA HIS A 402 3.86 7.97 -15.28
C HIS A 402 3.08 9.04 -14.51
N LYS A 403 1.86 9.32 -14.99
CA LYS A 403 0.79 9.68 -14.07
C LYS A 403 0.67 8.49 -13.13
N PRO A 404 0.77 8.64 -11.80
CA PRO A 404 0.49 7.53 -10.91
C PRO A 404 -0.87 7.01 -11.33
N THR A 405 -0.87 5.77 -11.78
CA THR A 405 -2.09 5.17 -12.30
C THR A 405 -3.12 5.20 -11.17
N GLN A 406 -4.41 5.21 -11.50
CA GLN A 406 -5.46 5.19 -10.48
C GLN A 406 -5.28 3.98 -9.52
N TYR A 407 -4.57 2.93 -9.98
CA TYR A 407 -4.09 1.77 -9.22
C TYR A 407 -3.05 2.09 -8.14
N GLU A 408 -2.14 3.02 -8.40
CA GLU A 408 -1.11 3.46 -7.44
C GLU A 408 -1.67 4.47 -6.43
N LEU A 409 -2.70 5.21 -6.82
CA LEU A 409 -3.41 6.14 -5.95
C LEU A 409 -4.54 5.45 -5.14
N ASN A 410 -5.06 4.33 -5.64
CA ASN A 410 -6.15 3.59 -5.02
C ASN A 410 -6.04 2.08 -5.29
N PRO A 411 -5.64 1.28 -4.29
CA PRO A 411 -5.53 -0.18 -4.42
C PRO A 411 -6.88 -0.92 -4.58
N PHE A 412 -8.01 -0.20 -4.63
CA PHE A 412 -9.34 -0.73 -4.92
C PHE A 412 -9.90 -0.31 -6.29
N ALA A 413 -9.16 0.43 -7.11
CA ALA A 413 -9.61 0.90 -8.43
C ALA A 413 -9.49 -0.17 -9.54
N ILE A 414 -9.80 -1.42 -9.21
CA ILE A 414 -9.58 -2.59 -10.10
C ILE A 414 -10.41 -2.49 -11.40
N ASP A 415 -11.50 -1.71 -11.43
CA ASP A 415 -12.45 -1.68 -12.54
C ASP A 415 -12.35 -0.46 -13.49
N GLU A 416 -11.36 0.43 -13.37
CA GLU A 416 -11.24 1.63 -14.24
C GLU A 416 -10.05 1.60 -15.22
N LEU A 417 -9.57 0.41 -15.62
CA LEU A 417 -8.86 0.28 -16.90
C LEU A 417 -9.93 0.26 -17.96
N ASP A 418 -9.94 1.28 -18.82
CA ASP A 418 -10.79 1.30 -20.00
C ASP A 418 -10.59 -0.01 -20.76
N PRO A 419 -11.64 -0.84 -20.98
CA PRO A 419 -11.57 -2.05 -21.79
C PRO A 419 -10.95 -1.82 -23.17
N SER A 420 -10.87 -0.56 -23.62
CA SER A 420 -10.17 -0.14 -24.82
C SER A 420 -8.65 -0.38 -24.82
N GLU A 421 -7.95 -0.44 -23.67
CA GLU A 421 -6.50 -0.72 -23.67
C GLU A 421 -6.18 -2.21 -23.87
N ARG A 422 -7.12 -3.11 -23.55
CA ARG A 422 -7.00 -4.56 -23.80
C ARG A 422 -7.02 -4.90 -25.28
N TRP A 423 -7.69 -4.08 -26.07
CA TRP A 423 -7.90 -4.26 -27.49
C TRP A 423 -7.24 -3.11 -28.23
N LYS A 424 -6.01 -3.35 -28.71
CA LYS A 424 -5.26 -2.41 -29.56
C LYS A 424 -6.20 -1.67 -30.51
N LEU A 425 -6.05 -0.34 -30.62
CA LEU A 425 -6.78 0.46 -31.62
C LEU A 425 -6.67 -0.23 -32.98
N PHE A 426 -7.77 -0.34 -33.72
CA PHE A 426 -7.78 -0.95 -35.05
C PHE A 426 -6.67 -0.37 -35.97
N GLU A 427 -6.35 0.90 -35.79
CA GLU A 427 -5.33 1.64 -36.53
C GLU A 427 -3.88 1.21 -36.20
N SER A 428 -3.68 0.51 -35.09
CA SER A 428 -2.39 -0.06 -34.68
C SER A 428 -2.19 -1.51 -35.11
N ILE A 429 -3.16 -2.10 -35.82
CA ILE A 429 -3.03 -3.40 -36.47
C ILE A 429 -2.04 -3.26 -37.63
N ASP A 430 -1.14 -4.25 -37.78
CA ASP A 430 -0.19 -4.34 -38.89
C ASP A 430 -0.93 -4.67 -40.21
N LYS A 431 -1.62 -3.67 -40.75
CA LYS A 431 -2.42 -3.78 -41.98
C LYS A 431 -1.59 -4.26 -43.18
N PRO A 432 -0.36 -3.76 -43.44
CA PRO A 432 0.41 -4.19 -44.61
C PRO A 432 0.62 -5.70 -44.69
N LYS A 433 0.85 -6.36 -43.55
CA LYS A 433 1.00 -7.83 -43.48
C LYS A 433 -0.26 -8.58 -43.91
N TYR A 434 -1.43 -8.14 -43.44
CA TYR A 434 -2.70 -8.82 -43.75
C TYR A 434 -3.23 -8.46 -45.14
N MET A 435 -2.92 -7.26 -45.63
CA MET A 435 -3.29 -6.82 -46.96
C MET A 435 -2.64 -7.65 -48.07
N GLN A 436 -1.39 -8.10 -47.88
CA GLN A 436 -0.76 -9.04 -48.82
C GLN A 436 -1.55 -10.35 -48.96
N ILE A 437 -2.07 -10.87 -47.85
CA ILE A 437 -2.91 -12.08 -47.83
C ILE A 437 -4.28 -11.79 -48.45
N PHE A 438 -4.89 -10.64 -48.14
CA PHE A 438 -6.17 -10.24 -48.72
C PHE A 438 -6.11 -10.15 -50.25
N HIS A 439 -5.06 -9.53 -50.80
CA HIS A 439 -4.88 -9.42 -52.25
C HIS A 439 -4.62 -10.76 -52.93
N SER A 440 -3.93 -11.70 -52.27
CA SER A 440 -3.73 -13.05 -52.80
C SER A 440 -5.01 -13.90 -52.90
N LEU A 441 -6.10 -13.47 -52.25
CA LEU A 441 -7.40 -14.16 -52.29
C LEU A 441 -8.33 -13.64 -53.39
N GLU A 442 -7.81 -12.80 -54.29
CA GLU A 442 -8.53 -12.28 -55.47
C GLU A 442 -9.91 -11.67 -55.14
N PRO A 443 -9.95 -10.57 -54.34
CA PRO A 443 -11.21 -9.95 -53.96
C PRO A 443 -11.99 -9.43 -55.17
N GLN A 444 -13.29 -9.72 -55.20
CA GLN A 444 -14.22 -9.19 -56.21
C GLN A 444 -14.89 -7.94 -55.64
N ASP A 445 -14.84 -6.83 -56.38
CA ASP A 445 -15.32 -5.51 -55.94
C ASP A 445 -14.74 -5.06 -54.58
N GLY A 446 -13.49 -5.45 -54.30
CA GLY A 446 -12.80 -5.09 -53.06
C GLY A 446 -13.28 -5.85 -51.82
N LYS A 447 -14.09 -6.92 -51.98
CA LYS A 447 -14.54 -7.80 -50.90
C LYS A 447 -14.27 -9.28 -51.21
N ILE A 448 -14.10 -10.10 -50.17
CA ILE A 448 -14.00 -11.56 -50.28
C ILE A 448 -15.20 -12.25 -49.65
N THR A 449 -15.63 -13.37 -50.22
CA THR A 449 -16.73 -14.17 -49.65
C THR A 449 -16.23 -15.11 -48.54
N GLY A 450 -17.13 -15.55 -47.66
CA GLY A 450 -16.81 -16.59 -46.67
C GLY A 450 -16.26 -17.88 -47.27
N ALA A 451 -16.69 -18.26 -48.48
CA ALA A 451 -16.17 -19.43 -49.18
C ALA A 451 -14.70 -19.24 -49.60
N ALA A 452 -14.32 -18.04 -50.05
CA ALA A 452 -12.96 -17.71 -50.45
C ALA A 452 -12.01 -17.54 -49.24
N ALA A 453 -12.52 -17.00 -48.13
CA ALA A 453 -11.72 -16.75 -46.92
C ALA A 453 -11.51 -18.00 -46.06
N LYS A 454 -12.48 -18.92 -46.03
CA LYS A 454 -12.50 -20.08 -45.12
C LYS A 454 -11.26 -20.98 -45.20
N PRO A 455 -10.70 -21.33 -46.38
CA PRO A 455 -9.47 -22.11 -46.46
C PRO A 455 -8.28 -21.44 -45.75
N THR A 456 -8.14 -20.13 -45.90
CA THR A 456 -7.09 -19.33 -45.26
C THR A 456 -7.27 -19.28 -43.75
N LEU A 457 -8.50 -19.10 -43.26
CA LEU A 457 -8.79 -19.05 -41.82
C LEU A 457 -8.57 -20.42 -41.16
N LEU A 458 -8.88 -21.53 -41.83
CA LEU A 458 -8.66 -22.89 -41.31
C LEU A 458 -7.18 -23.23 -41.14
N THR A 459 -6.28 -22.57 -41.88
CA THR A 459 -4.83 -22.71 -41.73
C THR A 459 -4.33 -22.31 -40.34
N SER A 460 -5.11 -21.52 -39.59
CA SER A 460 -4.80 -21.16 -38.19
C SER A 460 -4.86 -22.32 -37.20
N GLY A 461 -5.51 -23.44 -37.55
CA GLY A 461 -5.70 -24.58 -36.64
C GLY A 461 -6.78 -24.37 -35.56
N LEU A 462 -7.54 -23.28 -35.62
CA LEU A 462 -8.64 -23.02 -34.69
C LEU A 462 -9.90 -23.86 -35.04
N PRO A 463 -10.72 -24.26 -34.04
CA PRO A 463 -11.98 -24.95 -34.28
C PRO A 463 -12.93 -24.15 -35.18
N ASN A 464 -13.63 -24.84 -36.08
CA ASN A 464 -14.52 -24.21 -37.07
C ASN A 464 -15.65 -23.39 -36.41
N ASP A 465 -16.17 -23.83 -35.25
CA ASP A 465 -17.19 -23.09 -34.49
C ASP A 465 -16.66 -21.74 -33.97
N LEU A 466 -15.39 -21.70 -33.57
CA LEU A 466 -14.74 -20.50 -33.07
C LEU A 466 -14.39 -19.54 -34.22
N LEU A 467 -13.94 -20.07 -35.36
CA LEU A 467 -13.74 -19.27 -36.58
C LEU A 467 -15.06 -18.66 -37.07
N GLY A 468 -16.16 -19.40 -37.00
CA GLY A 468 -17.50 -18.88 -37.28
C GLY A 468 -17.93 -17.76 -36.32
N ARG A 469 -17.51 -17.81 -35.05
CA ARG A 469 -17.73 -16.74 -34.08
C ARG A 469 -16.90 -15.49 -34.39
N ILE A 470 -15.62 -15.67 -34.71
CA ILE A 470 -14.70 -14.59 -35.08
C ILE A 470 -15.15 -13.91 -36.39
N TRP A 471 -15.65 -14.68 -37.36
CA TRP A 471 -16.27 -14.17 -38.58
C TRP A 471 -17.42 -13.21 -38.28
N LYS A 472 -18.39 -13.65 -37.45
CA LYS A 472 -19.54 -12.83 -37.07
C LYS A 472 -19.18 -11.53 -36.35
N LEU A 473 -18.03 -11.50 -35.66
CA LEU A 473 -17.53 -10.29 -35.00
C LEU A 473 -16.81 -9.35 -35.98
N SER A 474 -16.27 -9.89 -37.07
CA SER A 474 -15.45 -9.14 -38.03
C SER A 474 -16.27 -8.61 -39.21
N ASP A 475 -17.36 -9.28 -39.58
CA ASP A 475 -18.37 -8.84 -40.54
C ASP A 475 -19.27 -7.77 -39.89
N ILE A 476 -18.79 -6.52 -39.89
CA ILE A 476 -19.39 -5.40 -39.15
C ILE A 476 -20.67 -4.94 -39.83
N ASP A 477 -20.65 -4.87 -41.17
CA ASP A 477 -21.81 -4.46 -41.98
C ASP A 477 -22.79 -5.61 -42.28
N ARG A 478 -22.44 -6.85 -41.89
CA ARG A 478 -23.28 -8.07 -41.97
C ARG A 478 -23.71 -8.40 -43.39
N ASP A 479 -22.88 -8.09 -44.37
CA ASP A 479 -23.17 -8.37 -45.78
C ASP A 479 -22.73 -9.79 -46.21
N GLY A 480 -22.12 -10.55 -45.29
CA GLY A 480 -21.66 -11.93 -45.53
C GLY A 480 -20.37 -12.00 -46.35
N ARG A 481 -19.72 -10.86 -46.58
CA ARG A 481 -18.42 -10.70 -47.22
C ARG A 481 -17.50 -9.95 -46.25
N LEU A 482 -16.20 -9.92 -46.53
CA LEU A 482 -15.24 -9.12 -45.77
C LEU A 482 -14.54 -8.17 -46.73
N ASP A 483 -14.58 -6.89 -46.43
CA ASP A 483 -13.68 -5.92 -47.07
C ASP A 483 -12.28 -5.94 -46.45
N GLN A 484 -11.44 -5.01 -46.90
CA GLN A 484 -10.05 -4.90 -46.48
C GLN A 484 -9.90 -4.69 -44.96
N ASP A 485 -10.74 -3.85 -44.37
CA ASP A 485 -10.64 -3.52 -42.94
C ASP A 485 -11.19 -4.68 -42.09
N GLU A 486 -12.29 -5.30 -42.53
CA GLU A 486 -12.87 -6.47 -41.86
C GLU A 486 -11.97 -7.71 -41.95
N PHE A 487 -11.24 -7.86 -43.05
CA PHE A 487 -10.23 -8.91 -43.17
C PHE A 487 -9.01 -8.67 -42.28
N CYS A 488 -8.57 -7.42 -42.12
CA CYS A 488 -7.53 -7.09 -41.14
C CYS A 488 -8.01 -7.40 -39.71
N LEU A 489 -9.28 -7.12 -39.41
CA LEU A 489 -9.89 -7.39 -38.11
C LEU A 489 -9.97 -8.90 -37.82
N ILE A 490 -10.45 -9.71 -38.78
CA ILE A 490 -10.59 -11.15 -38.58
C ILE A 490 -9.21 -11.83 -38.37
N MET A 491 -8.20 -11.42 -39.13
CA MET A 491 -6.83 -11.93 -38.99
C MET A 491 -6.21 -11.51 -37.66
N HIS A 492 -6.49 -10.28 -37.21
CA HIS A 492 -6.06 -9.81 -35.90
C HIS A 492 -6.70 -10.61 -34.75
N LEU A 493 -8.02 -10.84 -34.79
CA LEU A 493 -8.73 -11.62 -33.77
C LEU A 493 -8.22 -13.07 -33.70
N ILE A 494 -7.95 -13.70 -34.85
CA ILE A 494 -7.32 -15.03 -34.90
C ILE A 494 -5.94 -15.00 -34.25
N GLN A 495 -5.11 -14.02 -34.58
CA GLN A 495 -3.77 -13.87 -33.98
C GLN A 495 -3.84 -13.68 -32.46
N VAL A 496 -4.80 -12.88 -31.98
CA VAL A 496 -5.04 -12.68 -30.54
C VAL A 496 -5.46 -14.00 -29.87
N LYS A 497 -6.30 -14.82 -30.51
CA LYS A 497 -6.67 -16.13 -29.98
C LYS A 497 -5.49 -17.11 -29.96
N LEU A 498 -4.66 -17.12 -31.00
CA LEU A 498 -3.45 -17.94 -31.07
C LEU A 498 -2.40 -17.53 -30.02
N GLN A 499 -2.42 -16.29 -29.57
CA GLN A 499 -1.60 -15.80 -28.45
C GLN A 499 -2.15 -16.18 -27.07
N GLY A 500 -3.27 -16.92 -27.01
CA GLY A 500 -3.86 -17.44 -25.78
C GLY A 500 -4.95 -16.56 -25.16
N TYR A 501 -5.35 -15.48 -25.83
CA TYR A 501 -6.39 -14.58 -25.32
C TYR A 501 -7.81 -15.04 -25.73
N GLU A 502 -8.80 -14.81 -24.86
CA GLU A 502 -10.20 -15.07 -25.20
C GLU A 502 -10.82 -14.02 -26.12
N ILE A 503 -11.57 -14.48 -27.13
CA ILE A 503 -12.33 -13.65 -28.07
C ILE A 503 -13.52 -13.00 -27.34
N PRO A 504 -13.82 -11.72 -27.56
CA PRO A 504 -14.88 -11.04 -26.83
C PRO A 504 -16.25 -11.49 -27.33
N ASP A 505 -17.27 -11.41 -26.48
CA ASP A 505 -18.64 -11.77 -26.85
C ASP A 505 -19.27 -10.74 -27.81
N GLN A 506 -18.78 -9.50 -27.79
CA GLN A 506 -19.17 -8.38 -28.66
C GLN A 506 -17.91 -7.60 -29.07
N LEU A 507 -17.91 -7.04 -30.27
CA LEU A 507 -16.75 -6.30 -30.76
C LEU A 507 -16.60 -4.98 -29.98
N PRO A 508 -15.45 -4.74 -29.30
CA PRO A 508 -15.17 -3.48 -28.63
C PRO A 508 -15.11 -2.32 -29.62
N THR A 509 -15.58 -1.14 -29.22
CA THR A 509 -15.61 0.06 -30.08
C THR A 509 -14.22 0.51 -30.55
N SER A 510 -13.16 0.20 -29.81
CA SER A 510 -11.77 0.49 -30.18
C SER A 510 -11.25 -0.35 -31.36
N LEU A 511 -11.87 -1.51 -31.64
CA LEU A 511 -11.53 -2.39 -32.76
C LEU A 511 -12.38 -2.14 -34.00
N ILE A 512 -13.36 -1.24 -33.93
CA ILE A 512 -14.18 -0.86 -35.07
C ILE A 512 -13.38 0.18 -35.90
N PRO A 513 -13.13 -0.09 -37.19
CA PRO A 513 -12.51 0.88 -38.09
C PRO A 513 -13.24 2.21 -38.06
N PHE A 514 -12.53 3.34 -38.02
CA PHE A 514 -13.17 4.68 -38.01
C PHE A 514 -14.21 4.85 -39.13
N THR A 515 -13.96 4.26 -40.30
CA THR A 515 -14.84 4.24 -41.47
C THR A 515 -16.18 3.56 -41.23
N LYS A 516 -16.26 2.62 -40.27
CA LYS A 516 -17.45 1.79 -40.00
C LYS A 516 -18.17 2.09 -38.67
N ARG A 517 -17.69 3.07 -37.87
CA ARG A 517 -18.30 3.42 -36.57
C ARG A 517 -19.71 4.02 -36.66
N GLY A 518 -20.10 4.59 -37.80
CA GLY A 518 -21.42 5.17 -38.02
C GLY A 518 -22.57 4.15 -38.09
N GLY A 519 -22.30 2.90 -38.48
CA GLY A 519 -23.33 1.86 -38.62
C GLY A 519 -23.62 1.04 -37.35
N TYR A 520 -22.74 1.08 -36.35
CA TYR A 520 -22.84 0.25 -35.14
C TYR A 520 -23.82 0.82 -34.09
N LEU A 521 -24.08 2.14 -34.12
CA LEU A 521 -24.94 2.83 -33.14
C LEU A 521 -26.44 2.64 -33.41
N GLU A 522 -26.87 2.30 -34.62
CA GLU A 522 -28.30 2.12 -34.95
C GLU A 522 -28.89 0.80 -34.38
N THR A 523 -28.04 -0.16 -34.01
CA THR A 523 -28.50 -1.46 -33.47
C THR A 523 -28.89 -1.45 -31.98
N GLU A 524 -28.50 -0.42 -31.20
CA GLU A 524 -28.81 -0.34 -29.76
C GLU A 524 -30.26 0.12 -29.47
N GLU A 525 -30.89 0.86 -30.38
CA GLU A 525 -32.25 1.42 -30.15
C GLU A 525 -33.38 0.43 -30.45
N SER A 526 -33.13 -0.61 -31.26
CA SER A 526 -34.17 -1.56 -31.69
C SER A 526 -34.49 -2.67 -30.67
N ASN A 527 -33.72 -2.82 -29.59
CA ASN A 527 -33.83 -3.96 -28.66
C ASN A 527 -34.39 -3.63 -27.25
N LYS A 528 -34.86 -2.41 -27.00
CA LYS A 528 -35.51 -2.02 -25.71
C LYS A 528 -37.04 -2.22 -25.67
N GLY A 529 -37.64 -2.76 -26.72
CA GLY A 529 -39.08 -2.84 -26.90
C GLY A 529 -39.70 -4.23 -26.94
N LYS A 530 -39.26 -5.23 -26.15
CA LYS A 530 -40.02 -6.49 -25.92
C LYS A 530 -39.34 -7.41 -24.90
N LYS A 531 -39.86 -7.45 -23.67
CA LYS A 531 -40.08 -8.66 -22.85
C LYS A 531 -40.56 -8.29 -21.45
N LYS A 532 -41.88 -8.24 -21.28
CA LYS A 532 -42.57 -8.54 -20.03
C LYS A 532 -43.47 -9.74 -20.26
N SER A 533 -43.58 -10.57 -19.23
CA SER A 533 -44.49 -11.70 -19.01
C SER A 533 -44.18 -13.03 -19.72
N LYS A 534 -43.81 -14.03 -18.91
CA LYS A 534 -44.60 -15.26 -18.74
C LYS A 534 -44.15 -15.95 -17.46
N SER A 535 -45.01 -15.90 -16.45
CA SER A 535 -45.04 -16.80 -15.30
C SER A 535 -45.99 -17.97 -15.62
N SER A 536 -45.57 -19.19 -15.32
CA SER A 536 -46.45 -20.36 -15.25
C SER A 536 -47.00 -20.53 -13.83
N SER A 537 -48.26 -20.91 -13.80
CA SER A 537 -49.17 -21.11 -12.66
C SER A 537 -48.79 -22.23 -11.70
N SER A 538 -49.13 -22.06 -10.42
CA SER A 538 -49.87 -23.07 -9.66
C SER A 538 -50.72 -22.41 -8.57
N SER A 539 -51.92 -22.92 -8.43
CA SER A 539 -53.06 -22.47 -7.64
C SER A 539 -53.06 -23.00 -6.21
N SER A 540 -53.54 -22.22 -5.26
CA SER A 540 -54.51 -22.69 -4.25
C SER A 540 -55.11 -21.50 -3.47
N SER A 541 -56.27 -21.77 -2.89
CA SER A 541 -57.40 -20.90 -2.64
C SER A 541 -57.56 -20.46 -1.18
N MET A 542 -58.55 -19.58 -0.95
CA MET A 542 -59.27 -19.29 0.32
C MET A 542 -58.48 -18.42 1.31
N SER A 543 -59.04 -17.41 1.97
CA SER A 543 -60.42 -16.97 2.21
C SER A 543 -60.40 -15.56 2.81
N SER A 544 -61.56 -14.89 2.74
CA SER A 544 -62.11 -13.80 3.56
C SER A 544 -61.41 -13.50 4.92
N THR A 545 -61.46 -12.30 5.51
CA THR A 545 -62.68 -11.53 5.83
C THR A 545 -62.31 -10.12 6.34
N THR A 546 -62.94 -9.10 5.74
CA THR A 546 -63.58 -7.91 6.33
C THR A 546 -62.96 -7.02 7.43
N THR A 547 -63.23 -5.73 7.19
CA THR A 547 -63.66 -4.64 8.09
C THR A 547 -62.65 -3.83 8.89
N SER A 548 -62.45 -2.61 8.35
CA SER A 548 -62.82 -1.32 8.96
C SER A 548 -62.54 -1.10 10.44
N THR A 549 -61.77 -0.05 10.73
CA THR A 549 -62.36 1.16 11.32
C THR A 549 -61.38 2.33 11.27
N ARG A 550 -62.00 3.51 11.25
CA ARG A 550 -61.52 4.82 10.83
C ARG A 550 -61.54 5.70 12.06
N THR A 551 -60.46 6.43 12.35
CA THR A 551 -60.57 7.76 13.00
C THR A 551 -59.30 8.60 12.76
N SER A 552 -59.60 9.82 12.33
CA SER A 552 -58.79 10.96 11.95
C SER A 552 -58.01 11.65 13.08
N HIS A 553 -56.84 12.24 12.79
CA HIS A 553 -56.65 13.72 12.81
C HIS A 553 -55.25 14.19 12.35
N SER A 554 -55.27 15.07 11.36
CA SER A 554 -54.44 16.28 11.11
C SER A 554 -52.95 16.34 11.47
N GLY A 555 -52.10 16.74 10.49
CA GLY A 555 -50.78 17.33 10.78
C GLY A 555 -49.79 17.46 9.62
N VAL A 556 -50.06 18.34 8.66
CA VAL A 556 -49.11 19.17 7.87
C VAL A 556 -47.71 18.59 7.55
N GLU A 557 -47.52 18.09 6.32
CA GLU A 557 -46.19 17.84 5.72
C GLU A 557 -45.62 19.11 5.08
N LYS A 558 -44.44 19.56 5.54
CA LYS A 558 -43.59 20.53 4.81
C LYS A 558 -42.37 19.82 4.22
N LYS A 559 -42.33 19.78 2.89
CA LYS A 559 -41.18 19.41 2.05
C LYS A 559 -40.04 20.42 2.22
N HIS A 560 -38.83 19.97 2.56
CA HIS A 560 -37.61 20.76 2.38
C HIS A 560 -36.81 20.26 1.17
N ARG A 561 -36.90 21.03 0.08
CA ARG A 561 -35.95 21.01 -1.05
C ARG A 561 -34.65 21.73 -0.65
N LYS A 562 -33.50 21.17 -1.05
CA LYS A 562 -32.18 21.82 -1.01
C LYS A 562 -32.02 22.72 -2.26
N PRO A 563 -31.51 23.96 -2.16
CA PRO A 563 -31.21 24.78 -3.33
C PRO A 563 -29.77 24.56 -3.83
N SER A 564 -29.58 24.66 -5.16
CA SER A 564 -28.29 24.61 -5.84
C SER A 564 -27.62 25.99 -5.88
N LEU A 565 -26.28 26.01 -5.87
CA LEU A 565 -25.44 27.21 -5.96
C LEU A 565 -25.38 27.73 -7.40
N SER A 566 -26.28 28.64 -7.79
CA SER A 566 -26.18 29.34 -9.08
C SER A 566 -26.78 30.76 -9.10
N THR A 567 -26.70 31.56 -8.03
CA THR A 567 -27.34 32.90 -8.05
C THR A 567 -26.68 34.02 -7.25
N ILE A 568 -25.35 34.12 -7.16
CA ILE A 568 -24.74 35.39 -6.71
C ILE A 568 -23.46 35.66 -7.50
N LEU A 569 -23.59 36.34 -8.63
CA LEU A 569 -22.58 37.24 -9.21
C LEU A 569 -23.28 38.07 -10.31
N ARG A 570 -23.78 39.25 -9.94
CA ARG A 570 -24.11 40.34 -10.88
C ARG A 570 -23.58 41.65 -10.33
N GLY A 571 -22.75 42.30 -11.14
CA GLY A 571 -22.75 43.74 -11.32
C GLY A 571 -21.75 44.51 -10.47
N SER A 572 -20.67 44.97 -11.11
CA SER A 572 -20.18 46.35 -11.05
C SER A 572 -19.20 46.54 -12.20
N LYS A 573 -19.64 47.27 -13.24
CA LYS A 573 -18.79 47.82 -14.30
C LYS A 573 -18.01 48.99 -13.70
N ASP A 574 -16.78 49.24 -14.16
CA ASP A 574 -16.41 50.54 -14.69
C ASP A 574 -15.02 50.57 -15.38
N LYS A 575 -15.08 51.18 -16.58
CA LYS A 575 -14.11 52.02 -17.32
C LYS A 575 -12.93 51.42 -18.11
N GLU A 576 -12.92 51.88 -19.36
CA GLU A 576 -12.09 51.59 -20.52
C GLU A 576 -10.69 52.24 -20.48
N SER A 577 -9.71 51.65 -21.17
CA SER A 577 -9.05 52.32 -22.33
C SER A 577 -8.05 51.41 -23.09
N LYS A 578 -8.45 51.09 -24.33
CA LYS A 578 -7.72 50.97 -25.61
C LYS A 578 -6.22 50.60 -25.65
N THR A 579 -5.88 49.48 -26.31
CA THR A 579 -5.13 49.42 -27.60
C THR A 579 -5.07 47.98 -28.17
N GLN A 580 -4.89 47.87 -29.48
CA GLN A 580 -5.22 46.74 -30.38
C GLN A 580 -4.22 45.55 -30.37
N PRO A 581 -4.59 44.37 -30.93
CA PRO A 581 -3.85 43.12 -30.75
C PRO A 581 -2.83 42.84 -31.88
N LEU A 582 -1.69 42.27 -31.53
CA LEU A 582 -0.84 41.50 -32.45
C LEU A 582 -0.60 40.08 -31.91
N SER A 583 -0.42 39.19 -32.86
CA SER A 583 -0.58 37.74 -32.87
C SER A 583 0.40 36.89 -32.04
N ASN A 584 -0.08 35.67 -31.74
CA ASN A 584 0.67 34.44 -31.42
C ASN A 584 1.35 34.34 -30.06
N SER A 585 0.65 33.77 -29.07
CA SER A 585 1.27 33.04 -27.96
C SER A 585 0.28 32.07 -27.29
N GLY A 586 0.28 30.82 -27.76
CA GLY A 586 -0.45 29.70 -27.15
C GLY A 586 0.29 29.02 -25.98
N GLU A 587 1.34 29.64 -25.43
CA GLU A 587 2.14 29.08 -24.33
C GLU A 587 2.14 29.94 -23.05
N PHE A 588 1.47 31.10 -23.04
CA PHE A 588 1.48 32.01 -21.87
C PHE A 588 0.29 31.84 -20.91
N MET A 589 -0.70 30.99 -21.22
CA MET A 589 -1.91 30.83 -20.39
C MET A 589 -1.87 29.70 -19.34
N ASN A 590 -0.85 28.83 -19.34
CA ASN A 590 -0.69 27.81 -18.27
C ASN A 590 0.22 28.26 -17.13
N ILE A 591 0.94 29.37 -17.27
CA ILE A 591 1.80 29.92 -16.21
C ILE A 591 1.01 30.90 -15.32
N PHE A 592 -0.08 31.51 -15.81
CA PHE A 592 -0.88 32.43 -15.01
C PHE A 592 -1.92 31.76 -14.10
N PHE A 593 -2.35 30.52 -14.39
CA PHE A 593 -3.32 29.81 -13.54
C PHE A 593 -2.68 29.14 -12.30
N THR A 594 -1.37 28.90 -12.34
CA THR A 594 -0.63 28.21 -11.25
C THR A 594 0.00 29.20 -10.27
N VAL A 595 0.29 30.43 -10.70
CA VAL A 595 0.92 31.46 -9.84
C VAL A 595 -0.12 32.23 -9.00
N PHE A 596 -1.36 32.40 -9.47
CA PHE A 596 -2.40 33.13 -8.72
C PHE A 596 -3.10 32.31 -7.62
N PHE A 597 -2.99 30.98 -7.63
CA PHE A 597 -3.51 30.15 -6.53
C PHE A 597 -2.50 29.98 -5.37
N SER A 598 -1.23 30.34 -5.60
CA SER A 598 -0.18 30.31 -4.57
C SER A 598 -0.05 31.63 -3.79
N LEU A 599 -0.46 32.76 -4.38
CA LEU A 599 -0.39 34.08 -3.73
C LEU A 599 -1.63 34.47 -2.90
N SER A 600 -2.75 33.74 -2.96
CA SER A 600 -3.90 33.97 -2.08
C SER A 600 -3.76 33.33 -0.68
N LEU A 601 -2.65 32.63 -0.41
CA LEU A 601 -2.35 32.04 0.91
C LEU A 601 -1.25 32.79 1.69
N PHE A 602 -0.64 33.82 1.09
CA PHE A 602 0.49 34.53 1.69
C PHE A 602 0.13 35.84 2.39
N GLU A 603 -1.14 36.24 2.42
CA GLU A 603 -1.55 37.52 3.01
C GLU A 603 -2.76 37.38 3.96
N THR A 604 -2.65 36.52 4.99
CA THR A 604 -3.47 36.63 6.23
C THR A 604 -2.78 35.97 7.45
N GLN A 605 -1.48 36.21 7.64
CA GLN A 605 -0.82 35.92 8.94
C GLN A 605 -0.21 37.17 9.56
N LEU A 606 -1.04 38.21 9.70
CA LEU A 606 -0.81 39.25 10.70
C LEU A 606 -1.28 38.74 12.07
N VAL A 607 -0.30 38.40 12.91
CA VAL A 607 -0.35 38.41 14.38
C VAL A 607 -1.49 37.58 15.00
N ASP A 608 -1.31 36.25 15.05
CA ASP A 608 -2.03 35.42 16.01
C ASP A 608 -1.45 35.70 17.41
N LYS A 609 -2.01 36.70 18.10
CA LYS A 609 -1.93 36.77 19.57
C LYS A 609 -2.49 35.43 20.09
N MET A 610 -1.64 34.60 20.68
CA MET A 610 -2.05 33.34 21.33
C MET A 610 -3.15 33.63 22.37
N GLY A 611 -4.42 33.39 21.99
CA GLY A 611 -5.59 33.63 22.83
C GLY A 611 -6.89 33.54 22.05
N LYS A 612 -8.02 33.35 22.76
CA LYS A 612 -9.35 33.43 22.16
C LYS A 612 -9.56 34.85 21.60
N PRO A 613 -10.17 35.01 20.40
CA PRO A 613 -10.37 36.33 19.82
C PRO A 613 -11.41 37.14 20.62
N ASN A 614 -11.02 38.29 21.17
CA ASN A 614 -11.83 39.11 22.08
C ASN A 614 -12.62 40.26 21.40
N GLY A 615 -12.59 40.35 20.07
CA GLY A 615 -13.28 41.42 19.33
C GLY A 615 -14.80 41.24 19.27
N ILE A 616 -15.55 42.35 19.22
CA ILE A 616 -17.02 42.35 19.22
C ILE A 616 -17.65 41.61 18.02
N ARG A 617 -16.90 41.38 16.93
CA ARG A 617 -17.33 40.66 15.72
C ARG A 617 -16.78 39.22 15.61
N THR A 618 -16.23 38.65 16.68
CA THR A 618 -15.54 37.34 16.64
C THR A 618 -16.41 36.14 17.02
N ALA A 619 -17.71 36.34 17.27
CA ALA A 619 -18.65 35.31 17.75
C ALA A 619 -18.65 34.03 16.88
N ARG A 620 -18.59 34.17 15.55
CA ARG A 620 -18.53 33.02 14.62
C ARG A 620 -17.25 32.19 14.82
N LYS A 621 -16.10 32.85 14.98
CA LYS A 621 -14.79 32.20 15.21
C LYS A 621 -14.78 31.49 16.57
N LEU A 622 -15.30 32.13 17.62
CA LEU A 622 -15.44 31.52 18.96
C LEU A 622 -16.36 30.29 18.95
N ARG A 623 -17.50 30.35 18.26
CA ARG A 623 -18.44 29.22 18.13
C ARG A 623 -17.82 28.04 17.41
N ASN A 624 -17.14 28.28 16.29
CA ASN A 624 -16.49 27.22 15.50
C ASN A 624 -15.32 26.61 16.26
N HIS A 625 -14.53 27.44 16.95
CA HIS A 625 -13.44 26.96 17.82
C HIS A 625 -13.99 26.08 18.96
N ARG A 626 -15.07 26.50 19.65
CA ARG A 626 -15.71 25.68 20.69
C ARG A 626 -16.32 24.39 20.14
N ARG A 627 -16.88 24.40 18.93
CA ARG A 627 -17.40 23.18 18.26
C ARG A 627 -16.26 22.20 17.95
N THR A 628 -15.13 22.70 17.45
CA THR A 628 -13.92 21.90 17.18
C THR A 628 -13.35 21.32 18.47
N GLN A 629 -13.19 22.14 19.51
CA GLN A 629 -12.72 21.69 20.82
C GLN A 629 -13.68 20.69 21.49
N ARG A 630 -15.00 20.81 21.28
CA ARG A 630 -15.96 19.82 21.79
C ARG A 630 -15.74 18.42 21.20
N TRP A 631 -15.17 18.28 20.00
CA TRP A 631 -14.83 16.97 19.46
C TRP A 631 -13.67 16.28 20.18
N ASN A 632 -12.84 17.04 20.92
CA ASN A 632 -11.80 16.49 21.79
C ASN A 632 -12.38 15.94 23.12
N ASP A 633 -13.60 16.34 23.50
CA ASP A 633 -14.31 15.74 24.63
C ASP A 633 -14.84 14.35 24.24
N LYS A 634 -14.31 13.32 24.92
CA LYS A 634 -14.63 11.90 24.69
C LYS A 634 -16.12 11.60 24.84
N THR A 635 -16.81 12.26 25.77
CA THR A 635 -18.24 12.04 26.03
C THR A 635 -19.09 12.66 24.92
N TYR A 636 -18.77 13.89 24.52
CA TYR A 636 -19.42 14.57 23.40
C TYR A 636 -19.23 13.79 22.10
N LYS A 637 -18.00 13.33 21.82
CA LYS A 637 -17.67 12.50 20.66
C LYS A 637 -18.49 11.20 20.63
N LYS A 638 -18.51 10.44 21.74
CA LYS A 638 -19.26 9.18 21.83
C LYS A 638 -20.77 9.33 21.60
N ALA A 639 -21.36 10.43 22.08
CA ALA A 639 -22.77 10.72 21.87
C ALA A 639 -23.10 11.06 20.40
N HIS A 640 -22.26 11.88 19.75
CA HIS A 640 -22.53 12.38 18.39
C HIS A 640 -22.17 11.37 17.28
N PHE A 641 -21.23 10.45 17.53
CA PHE A 641 -20.92 9.35 16.59
C PHE A 641 -21.92 8.18 16.67
N GLY A 642 -22.88 8.20 17.59
CA GLY A 642 -23.82 7.09 17.81
C GLY A 642 -23.12 5.79 18.24
N THR A 643 -21.91 5.88 18.79
CA THR A 643 -21.09 4.72 19.16
C THR A 643 -21.79 3.85 20.20
N ALA A 644 -22.61 4.44 21.07
CA ALA A 644 -23.43 3.73 22.04
C ALA A 644 -24.48 2.80 21.41
N LEU A 645 -24.95 3.10 20.20
CA LEU A 645 -25.92 2.28 19.46
C LEU A 645 -25.22 1.26 18.55
N LYS A 646 -24.12 1.66 17.90
CA LYS A 646 -23.41 0.83 16.91
C LYS A 646 -22.44 -0.18 17.54
N ALA A 647 -21.62 0.26 18.49
CA ALA A 647 -20.50 -0.53 19.02
C ALA A 647 -20.81 -1.23 20.35
N ASN A 648 -21.72 -0.70 21.18
CA ASN A 648 -22.10 -1.36 22.44
C ASN A 648 -22.92 -2.63 22.14
N PRO A 649 -22.54 -3.82 22.66
CA PRO A 649 -23.36 -5.03 22.51
C PRO A 649 -24.80 -4.87 23.03
N PHE A 650 -25.01 -3.99 24.02
CA PHE A 650 -26.34 -3.69 24.55
C PHE A 650 -27.11 -2.64 23.76
N GLY A 651 -26.56 -2.02 22.72
CA GLY A 651 -27.26 -1.02 21.90
C GLY A 651 -27.87 0.10 22.73
N GLY A 652 -27.15 0.60 23.75
CA GLY A 652 -27.61 1.68 24.64
C GLY A 652 -28.46 1.25 25.85
N ALA A 653 -28.94 0.01 25.92
CA ALA A 653 -29.70 -0.48 27.08
C ALA A 653 -28.79 -0.75 28.30
N SER A 654 -29.36 -0.66 29.52
CA SER A 654 -28.65 -0.95 30.77
C SER A 654 -28.36 -2.44 30.96
N HIS A 655 -29.28 -3.30 30.48
CA HIS A 655 -29.22 -4.75 30.57
C HIS A 655 -29.57 -5.39 29.22
N ALA A 656 -29.18 -6.65 29.04
CA ALA A 656 -29.61 -7.45 27.90
C ALA A 656 -29.85 -8.91 28.29
N SER A 657 -30.90 -9.50 27.71
CA SER A 657 -31.15 -10.94 27.82
C SER A 657 -30.32 -11.71 26.79
N GLY A 658 -29.88 -12.89 27.19
CA GLY A 658 -29.08 -13.77 26.33
C GLY A 658 -29.25 -15.24 26.68
N ILE A 659 -28.61 -16.08 25.88
CA ILE A 659 -28.56 -17.54 26.04
C ILE A 659 -27.12 -17.92 26.29
N VAL A 660 -26.86 -18.75 27.30
CA VAL A 660 -25.52 -19.25 27.61
C VAL A 660 -25.12 -20.26 26.54
N ILE A 661 -23.94 -20.07 25.96
CA ILE A 661 -23.36 -20.99 24.95
C ILE A 661 -22.44 -21.99 25.63
N GLN A 662 -21.49 -21.50 26.42
CA GLN A 662 -20.47 -22.33 27.06
C GLN A 662 -19.95 -21.68 28.33
N ARG A 663 -19.49 -22.52 29.27
CA ARG A 663 -18.76 -22.08 30.47
C ARG A 663 -17.31 -21.76 30.11
N LEU A 664 -16.73 -20.73 30.74
CA LEU A 664 -15.37 -20.25 30.46
C LEU A 664 -14.60 -20.02 31.76
N GLY A 665 -13.35 -20.50 31.81
CA GLY A 665 -12.37 -20.08 32.79
C GLY A 665 -11.48 -18.98 32.20
N ILE A 666 -11.42 -17.82 32.83
CA ILE A 666 -10.52 -16.74 32.43
C ILE A 666 -9.41 -16.63 33.47
N GLU A 667 -8.15 -16.74 33.07
CA GLU A 667 -7.01 -16.52 33.96
C GLU A 667 -6.95 -15.05 34.41
N ALA A 668 -6.75 -14.83 35.70
CA ALA A 668 -6.64 -13.50 36.28
C ALA A 668 -5.37 -12.78 35.78
N LYS A 669 -5.43 -11.46 35.68
CA LYS A 669 -4.24 -10.64 35.42
C LYS A 669 -3.30 -10.68 36.64
N GLN A 670 -2.00 -10.75 36.35
CA GLN A 670 -0.93 -10.56 37.34
C GLN A 670 -1.17 -9.26 38.14
N PRO A 671 -0.91 -9.25 39.46
CA PRO A 671 -0.18 -10.26 40.26
C PRO A 671 -1.05 -11.41 40.81
N ASN A 672 -2.33 -11.49 40.44
CA ASN A 672 -3.24 -12.49 41.00
C ASN A 672 -3.13 -13.83 40.25
N SER A 673 -3.12 -14.94 40.99
CA SER A 673 -3.24 -16.30 40.43
C SER A 673 -4.61 -16.88 40.77
N ALA A 674 -5.56 -16.80 39.82
CA ALA A 674 -6.90 -17.35 39.98
C ALA A 674 -7.60 -17.56 38.62
N ILE A 675 -8.52 -18.52 38.54
CA ILE A 675 -9.39 -18.72 37.38
C ILE A 675 -10.75 -18.07 37.65
N ARG A 676 -11.04 -16.98 36.97
CA ARG A 676 -12.30 -16.23 37.04
C ARG A 676 -13.37 -16.94 36.21
N LYS A 677 -14.40 -17.43 36.90
CA LYS A 677 -15.50 -18.19 36.31
C LYS A 677 -16.43 -17.27 35.51
N CYS A 678 -16.52 -17.50 34.22
CA CYS A 678 -17.30 -16.71 33.26
C CYS A 678 -18.17 -17.62 32.40
N VAL A 679 -19.08 -17.02 31.64
CA VAL A 679 -19.90 -17.69 30.63
C VAL A 679 -19.90 -16.90 29.33
N ARG A 680 -19.92 -17.60 28.21
CA ARG A 680 -20.18 -17.00 26.89
C ARG A 680 -21.68 -16.91 26.69
N VAL A 681 -22.18 -15.72 26.38
CA VAL A 681 -23.61 -15.45 26.22
C VAL A 681 -23.87 -14.90 24.83
N GLN A 682 -24.82 -15.49 24.10
CA GLN A 682 -25.38 -14.91 22.89
C GLN A 682 -26.55 -14.00 23.26
N LEU A 683 -26.46 -12.71 22.95
CA LEU A 683 -27.56 -11.78 23.20
C LEU A 683 -28.73 -12.07 22.26
N LYS A 684 -29.94 -12.23 22.81
CA LYS A 684 -31.13 -12.58 22.02
C LYS A 684 -31.49 -11.54 20.98
N LYS A 685 -31.32 -10.26 21.32
CA LYS A 685 -31.76 -9.14 20.49
C LYS A 685 -30.95 -8.92 19.21
N ASN A 686 -29.69 -9.34 19.16
CA ASN A 686 -28.79 -9.03 18.04
C ASN A 686 -27.79 -10.14 17.71
N GLY A 687 -27.91 -11.32 18.33
CA GLY A 687 -27.04 -12.47 18.09
C GLY A 687 -25.57 -12.30 18.51
N LYS A 688 -25.18 -11.14 19.08
CA LYS A 688 -23.79 -10.87 19.45
C LYS A 688 -23.37 -11.76 20.63
N LYS A 689 -22.19 -12.36 20.52
CA LYS A 689 -21.59 -13.19 21.57
C LYS A 689 -20.73 -12.32 22.49
N ILE A 690 -21.02 -12.32 23.78
CA ILE A 690 -20.26 -11.61 24.82
C ILE A 690 -19.78 -12.58 25.89
N THR A 691 -18.73 -12.20 26.62
CA THR A 691 -18.30 -12.93 27.82
C THR A 691 -18.74 -12.16 29.05
N ALA A 692 -19.39 -12.85 29.99
CA ALA A 692 -19.90 -12.29 31.22
C ALA A 692 -19.39 -13.08 32.44
N PHE A 693 -18.97 -12.36 33.48
CA PHE A 693 -18.52 -12.94 34.74
C PHE A 693 -19.69 -13.45 35.56
N VAL A 694 -19.48 -14.57 36.26
CA VAL A 694 -20.44 -15.13 37.21
C VAL A 694 -20.01 -14.73 38.62
N PRO A 695 -20.72 -13.80 39.29
CA PRO A 695 -20.35 -13.33 40.61
C PRO A 695 -20.66 -14.36 41.71
N ASN A 696 -19.88 -14.27 42.80
CA ASN A 696 -19.90 -15.16 43.97
C ASN A 696 -19.42 -16.58 43.68
N ASP A 697 -18.80 -17.20 44.68
CA ASP A 697 -18.26 -18.55 44.53
C ASP A 697 -19.38 -19.60 44.42
N GLY A 698 -19.14 -20.67 43.68
CA GLY A 698 -20.14 -21.73 43.43
C GLY A 698 -21.30 -21.35 42.49
N CYS A 699 -21.51 -20.07 42.17
CA CYS A 699 -22.64 -19.64 41.34
C CYS A 699 -22.62 -20.17 39.89
N LEU A 700 -21.46 -20.59 39.39
CA LEU A 700 -21.34 -21.21 38.06
C LEU A 700 -22.14 -22.53 37.98
N ASN A 701 -22.31 -23.23 39.11
CA ASN A 701 -22.99 -24.52 39.15
C ASN A 701 -24.48 -24.39 38.82
N TYR A 702 -25.08 -23.23 39.10
CA TYR A 702 -26.49 -22.94 38.78
C TYR A 702 -26.74 -22.58 37.31
N ILE A 703 -25.67 -22.38 36.51
CA ILE A 703 -25.77 -21.92 35.12
C ILE A 703 -25.36 -23.04 34.17
N GLN A 704 -26.30 -23.55 33.39
CA GLN A 704 -26.07 -24.57 32.35
C GLN A 704 -25.99 -23.93 30.96
N GLU A 705 -25.50 -24.69 29.99
CA GLU A 705 -25.58 -24.30 28.58
C GLU A 705 -27.04 -24.22 28.16
N ASN A 706 -27.35 -23.30 27.25
CA ASN A 706 -28.70 -22.94 26.80
C ASN A 706 -29.61 -22.24 27.84
N ASP A 707 -29.13 -21.97 29.06
CA ASP A 707 -29.88 -21.18 30.04
C ASP A 707 -30.15 -19.76 29.52
N LYS A 708 -31.36 -19.26 29.82
CA LYS A 708 -31.73 -17.86 29.60
C LYS A 708 -31.16 -17.01 30.75
N VAL A 709 -30.29 -16.07 30.43
CA VAL A 709 -29.64 -15.19 31.42
C VAL A 709 -29.92 -13.71 31.17
N LEU A 710 -29.91 -12.92 32.24
CA LEU A 710 -29.89 -11.46 32.19
C LEU A 710 -28.50 -10.95 32.53
N VAL A 711 -27.95 -10.12 31.63
CA VAL A 711 -26.59 -9.60 31.72
C VAL A 711 -26.61 -8.09 31.96
N ALA A 712 -25.71 -7.62 32.84
CA ALA A 712 -25.47 -6.20 33.12
C ALA A 712 -24.01 -5.80 32.86
N GLY A 713 -23.75 -4.52 32.67
CA GLY A 713 -22.39 -3.98 32.70
C GLY A 713 -21.81 -3.92 34.13
N PHE A 714 -20.49 -3.79 34.24
CA PHE A 714 -19.83 -3.61 35.54
C PHE A 714 -19.82 -2.17 36.08
N GLY A 715 -20.42 -1.20 35.38
CA GLY A 715 -20.45 0.20 35.83
C GLY A 715 -19.19 1.03 35.51
N ARG A 716 -18.23 0.51 34.74
CA ARG A 716 -17.04 1.26 34.27
C ARG A 716 -17.14 1.71 32.82
N SER A 717 -18.31 2.20 32.40
CA SER A 717 -18.51 2.81 31.06
C SER A 717 -18.01 1.95 29.87
N GLY A 718 -18.13 0.62 29.98
CA GLY A 718 -17.70 -0.33 28.95
C GLY A 718 -16.25 -0.79 29.04
N HIS A 719 -15.57 -0.58 30.18
CA HIS A 719 -14.26 -1.15 30.49
C HIS A 719 -14.38 -2.42 31.35
N ALA A 720 -13.37 -3.29 31.26
CA ALA A 720 -13.24 -4.45 32.15
C ALA A 720 -12.95 -4.00 33.59
N VAL A 721 -13.29 -4.84 34.56
CA VAL A 721 -13.12 -4.53 35.99
C VAL A 721 -12.16 -5.51 36.65
N GLY A 722 -11.26 -4.97 37.47
CA GLY A 722 -10.30 -5.74 38.26
C GLY A 722 -9.32 -6.52 37.42
N ASP A 723 -9.08 -7.76 37.84
CA ASP A 723 -8.14 -8.69 37.25
C ASP A 723 -8.75 -9.60 36.17
N ILE A 724 -9.96 -9.32 35.68
CA ILE A 724 -10.67 -10.16 34.70
C ILE A 724 -10.43 -9.61 33.28
N PRO A 725 -9.44 -10.10 32.51
CA PRO A 725 -9.13 -9.55 31.20
C PRO A 725 -10.28 -9.72 30.21
N GLY A 726 -10.59 -8.64 29.47
CA GLY A 726 -11.57 -8.68 28.37
C GLY A 726 -13.04 -8.83 28.78
N CYS A 727 -13.35 -9.10 30.05
CA CYS A 727 -14.72 -9.25 30.54
C CYS A 727 -15.30 -7.92 31.03
N ARG A 728 -16.39 -7.47 30.42
CA ARG A 728 -17.01 -6.15 30.68
C ARG A 728 -18.40 -6.22 31.31
N PHE A 729 -18.89 -7.44 31.49
CA PHE A 729 -20.26 -7.73 31.85
C PHE A 729 -20.33 -8.77 32.96
N LYS A 730 -21.46 -8.81 33.68
CA LYS A 730 -21.75 -9.80 34.73
C LYS A 730 -23.15 -10.38 34.58
N ILE A 731 -23.33 -11.61 35.03
CA ILE A 731 -24.63 -12.26 35.13
C ILE A 731 -25.38 -11.71 36.36
N VAL A 732 -26.67 -11.38 36.17
CA VAL A 732 -27.56 -10.90 37.22
C VAL A 732 -28.70 -11.88 37.50
N LYS A 733 -29.26 -12.49 36.44
CA LYS A 733 -30.34 -13.48 36.56
C LYS A 733 -30.08 -14.70 35.68
N VAL A 734 -30.63 -15.84 36.09
CA VAL A 734 -30.62 -17.12 35.37
C VAL A 734 -32.04 -17.68 35.46
N SER A 735 -32.61 -18.11 34.33
CA SER A 735 -33.98 -18.64 34.23
C SER A 735 -35.01 -17.75 34.94
N SER A 736 -34.92 -16.43 34.70
CA SER A 736 -35.77 -15.38 35.29
C SER A 736 -35.62 -15.14 36.79
N VAL A 737 -34.79 -15.91 37.50
CA VAL A 737 -34.51 -15.74 38.94
C VAL A 737 -33.17 -15.02 39.15
N ALA A 738 -33.11 -14.14 40.15
CA ALA A 738 -31.87 -13.43 40.47
C ALA A 738 -30.81 -14.39 41.01
N LEU A 739 -29.60 -14.32 40.46
CA LEU A 739 -28.50 -15.23 40.82
C LEU A 739 -28.15 -15.12 42.31
N ILE A 740 -28.25 -13.92 42.89
CA ILE A 740 -28.05 -13.69 44.33
C ILE A 740 -29.12 -14.35 45.21
N ALA A 741 -30.35 -14.48 44.70
CA ALA A 741 -31.43 -15.15 45.44
C ALA A 741 -31.22 -16.66 45.46
N ILE A 742 -30.75 -17.24 44.34
CA ILE A 742 -30.36 -18.66 44.26
C ILE A 742 -29.17 -18.92 45.17
N TYR A 743 -28.14 -18.07 45.10
CA TYR A 743 -26.94 -18.20 45.94
C TYR A 743 -27.23 -18.15 47.45
N ARG A 744 -28.19 -17.32 47.87
CA ARG A 744 -28.60 -17.21 49.29
C ARG A 744 -29.65 -18.23 49.72
N GLY A 745 -30.07 -19.15 48.84
CA GLY A 745 -31.13 -20.12 49.13
C GLY A 745 -32.52 -19.51 49.32
N LEU A 746 -32.73 -18.26 48.86
CA LEU A 746 -34.02 -17.57 48.98
C LEU A 746 -35.02 -17.98 47.89
N LYS A 747 -34.52 -18.52 46.77
CA LYS A 747 -35.32 -19.02 45.65
C LYS A 747 -34.55 -20.14 44.95
N ASP A 748 -35.26 -21.19 44.56
CA ASP A 748 -34.68 -22.23 43.72
C ASP A 748 -34.66 -21.85 42.24
N LYS A 749 -33.76 -22.47 41.49
CA LYS A 749 -33.75 -22.36 40.03
C LYS A 749 -34.97 -23.13 39.50
N PRO A 750 -35.85 -22.51 38.69
CA PRO A 750 -36.96 -23.23 38.10
C PRO A 750 -36.46 -24.32 37.16
N ASN A 751 -37.05 -25.50 37.26
CA ASN A 751 -36.88 -26.57 36.27
C ASN A 751 -37.53 -26.11 34.97
N VAL A 752 -36.75 -25.90 33.92
CA VAL A 752 -37.22 -25.51 32.58
C VAL A 752 -36.71 -26.52 31.58
#